data_AF-A0A5B9M3G5-F1
#
_entry.id   AF-A0A5B9M3G5-F1
#
_cell.length_a   1.000
_cell.length_b   1.000
_cell.length_c   1.000
_cell.angle_alpha   90.00
_cell.angle_beta   90.00
_cell.angle_gamma   90.00
#
_symmetry.space_group_name_H-M   'P 1'
#
loop_
_entity.id
_entity.type
_entity.pdbx_description
1 polymer ?
#
loop_
_entity_poly.entity_id
_entity_poly.type
_entity_poly.pdbx_seq_one_letter_code
_entity_poly.pdbx_strand_id
1 'polypeptide(L)'
;MKEIKSIPELPSSIVEALNEKKLALFIGAGVSKTMGCCGWEEISRKLLDICRSTGIISFREFKNLQDRSPKELITICRHLLESNGKDDKFYEGIASCLELDKTLGFNLYKELTSLSGKFQGPIITTNIDNHFHEFFEDENIIYDVEGPDVKRLLQQIGPRSLLCHVHGCLEKDKKGIVFTLREYIHRYNNEHFKDFLEHIFREYQVLFIGYGLEEFEILDFIITKYDDRVKHDSEGRCKHFILKPYFRGDEKLLEYDQHYYRDLGIEVIPYAIDEGGYHQLHEVLKNWNIQINNKSRYIVDSINKIENLIENYDKEKALEVFQTIRTDSSLKKIFLEKLKSNPVPWFSPLYERKFFSFEGKSMRHIRLTLDYLKSLALKMKNENLMSNSDEFKVFKNVLDNIIKFDETHGKLSKDTTCQFLLVGIILNLPAEEVSEKHVKLIKAIFKEKSSEMVFSKEIVDELTRSVEEKEREGLNNWISVVYGFKIEEYKMKFINFTEYTVKPLVHVEYLKKIRREYGNSLFKLYCPELIFELKVIMDKIIDSVDNQFNFGQISTIEDHPQGKYNDEYLSELVYLVRDAMIFEVSENKNFEIVESFLKEKHSIFKRIGLHIIDKFYDDLKNLFWSLDENPLADLSLYHEVYELLKNNSSKFSKEELDKVIEWIETCYFDPEMTEEDIAYSKKKWLYALDTKNERINELYEKYDSIAPGKIEHPGFLIWIDF
;
A
#
# COMPACT_ATOMS: atom_id res chain seq x y z
N MET A 1 53.36 3.30 -24.97
CA MET A 1 52.32 2.27 -24.91
C MET A 1 51.21 2.78 -24.00
N LYS A 2 49.93 2.65 -24.37
CA LYS A 2 48.82 2.99 -23.47
C LYS A 2 48.86 2.01 -22.30
N GLU A 3 48.80 2.53 -21.08
CA GLU A 3 48.75 1.72 -19.86
C GLU A 3 47.41 0.97 -19.77
N ILE A 4 47.45 -0.34 -19.46
CA ILE A 4 46.25 -1.16 -19.24
C ILE A 4 45.76 -0.93 -17.81
N LYS A 5 44.76 -0.06 -17.66
CA LYS A 5 44.14 0.27 -16.37
C LYS A 5 43.12 -0.80 -15.96
N SER A 6 42.95 -1.06 -14.66
CA SER A 6 41.89 -1.94 -14.15
C SER A 6 40.48 -1.41 -14.45
N ILE A 7 40.33 -0.08 -14.48
CA ILE A 7 39.11 0.59 -14.90
C ILE A 7 39.50 1.59 -15.99
N PRO A 8 39.17 1.31 -17.26
CA PRO A 8 39.41 2.25 -18.34
C PRO A 8 38.50 3.47 -18.20
N GLU A 9 38.97 4.62 -18.66
CA GLU A 9 38.14 5.80 -18.78
C GLU A 9 37.11 5.61 -19.90
N LEU A 10 35.89 6.11 -19.68
CA LEU A 10 34.85 6.09 -20.70
C LEU A 10 35.22 7.05 -21.84
N PRO A 11 35.39 6.57 -23.10
CA PRO A 11 35.72 7.42 -24.24
C PRO A 11 34.70 8.54 -24.47
N SER A 12 35.17 9.73 -24.86
CA SER A 12 34.31 10.90 -25.10
C SER A 12 33.32 10.65 -26.25
N SER A 13 33.73 9.95 -27.30
CA SER A 13 32.85 9.57 -28.42
C SER A 13 31.66 8.72 -27.98
N ILE A 14 31.85 7.80 -27.02
CA ILE A 14 30.75 7.02 -26.43
C ILE A 14 29.79 7.93 -25.66
N VAL A 15 30.31 8.96 -24.97
CA VAL A 15 29.47 9.96 -24.28
C VAL A 15 28.72 10.86 -25.27
N GLU A 16 29.32 11.20 -26.41
CA GLU A 16 28.66 11.95 -27.48
C GLU A 16 27.54 11.12 -28.12
N ALA A 17 27.82 9.88 -28.53
CA ALA A 17 26.82 8.96 -29.07
C ALA A 17 25.66 8.71 -28.09
N LEU A 18 25.96 8.66 -26.79
CA LEU A 18 24.95 8.60 -25.73
C LEU A 18 24.04 9.83 -25.74
N ASN A 19 24.61 11.04 -25.73
CA ASN A 19 23.83 12.28 -25.71
C ASN A 19 22.97 12.43 -26.98
N GLU A 20 23.37 11.81 -28.08
CA GLU A 20 22.62 11.75 -29.34
C GLU A 20 21.66 10.56 -29.44
N LYS A 21 21.61 9.67 -28.44
CA LYS A 21 20.81 8.41 -28.44
C LYS A 21 21.15 7.47 -29.59
N LYS A 22 22.43 7.40 -29.95
CA LYS A 22 22.98 6.61 -31.07
C LYS A 22 23.99 5.57 -30.60
N LEU A 23 23.93 5.12 -29.35
CA LEU A 23 24.79 4.06 -28.84
C LEU A 23 24.01 2.74 -28.73
N ALA A 24 24.57 1.65 -29.27
CA ALA A 24 24.01 0.31 -29.17
C ALA A 24 24.99 -0.62 -28.43
N LEU A 25 24.46 -1.49 -27.57
CA LEU A 25 25.27 -2.51 -26.88
C LEU A 25 25.14 -3.84 -27.59
N PHE A 26 26.26 -4.48 -27.90
CA PHE A 26 26.28 -5.82 -28.49
C PHE A 26 26.88 -6.82 -27.49
N ILE A 27 26.03 -7.66 -26.92
CA ILE A 27 26.34 -8.50 -25.76
C ILE A 27 26.50 -9.96 -26.19
N GLY A 28 27.66 -10.53 -25.83
CA GLY A 28 28.00 -11.92 -26.07
C GLY A 28 27.96 -12.83 -24.85
N ALA A 29 28.23 -14.11 -25.10
CA ALA A 29 28.20 -15.17 -24.09
C ALA A 29 29.25 -15.00 -22.99
N GLY A 30 30.28 -14.16 -23.20
CA GLY A 30 31.27 -13.83 -22.18
C GLY A 30 30.64 -13.14 -20.96
N VAL A 31 29.55 -12.39 -21.14
CA VAL A 31 28.79 -11.82 -20.02
C VAL A 31 28.11 -12.93 -19.21
N SER A 32 27.36 -13.81 -19.88
CA SER A 32 26.68 -14.94 -19.23
C SER A 32 27.68 -15.87 -18.53
N LYS A 33 28.85 -16.10 -19.14
CA LYS A 33 29.94 -16.91 -18.57
C LYS A 33 30.47 -16.34 -17.27
N THR A 34 30.62 -15.03 -17.20
CA THR A 34 31.05 -14.32 -15.99
C THR A 34 30.01 -14.42 -14.86
N MET A 35 28.77 -14.76 -15.20
CA MET A 35 27.66 -14.96 -14.26
C MET A 35 27.37 -16.45 -13.95
N GLY A 36 28.24 -17.38 -14.40
CA GLY A 36 28.13 -18.81 -14.10
C GLY A 36 27.62 -19.69 -15.25
N CYS A 37 27.12 -19.10 -16.34
CA CYS A 37 26.69 -19.88 -17.50
C CYS A 37 27.87 -20.55 -18.21
N CYS A 38 27.59 -21.65 -18.91
CA CYS A 38 28.58 -22.32 -19.74
C CYS A 38 28.86 -21.53 -21.03
N GLY A 39 30.11 -21.58 -21.49
CA GLY A 39 30.45 -21.15 -22.84
C GLY A 39 30.21 -22.26 -23.88
N TRP A 40 30.54 -21.95 -25.13
CA TRP A 40 30.40 -22.88 -26.26
C TRP A 40 31.12 -24.22 -26.04
N GLU A 41 32.35 -24.17 -25.50
CA GLU A 41 33.11 -25.38 -25.21
C GLU A 41 32.41 -26.27 -24.18
N GLU A 42 32.01 -25.70 -23.05
CA GLU A 42 31.37 -26.45 -21.97
C GLU A 42 30.02 -27.03 -22.42
N ILE A 43 29.22 -26.27 -23.19
CA ILE A 43 27.96 -26.75 -23.77
C ILE A 43 28.21 -27.91 -24.74
N SER A 44 29.20 -27.80 -25.63
CA SER A 44 29.49 -28.85 -26.61
C SER A 44 29.92 -30.17 -25.95
N ARG A 45 30.74 -30.10 -24.89
CA ARG A 45 31.15 -31.27 -24.09
C ARG A 45 29.95 -31.88 -23.37
N LYS A 46 29.11 -31.06 -22.74
CA LYS A 46 27.89 -31.52 -22.06
C LYS A 46 26.96 -32.29 -22.99
N LEU A 47 26.72 -31.77 -24.20
CA LEU A 47 25.89 -32.45 -25.20
C LEU A 47 26.51 -33.76 -25.69
N LEU A 48 27.84 -33.80 -25.84
CA LEU A 48 28.56 -35.03 -26.18
C LEU A 48 28.45 -36.09 -25.06
N ASP A 49 28.56 -35.67 -23.80
CA ASP A 49 28.35 -36.53 -22.63
C ASP A 49 26.91 -37.06 -22.55
N ILE A 50 25.93 -36.24 -22.91
CA ILE A 50 24.53 -36.67 -23.03
C ILE A 50 24.40 -37.75 -24.12
N CYS A 51 25.00 -37.55 -25.30
CA CYS A 51 25.01 -38.56 -26.36
C CYS A 51 25.64 -39.88 -25.87
N ARG A 52 26.71 -39.81 -25.06
CA ARG A 52 27.39 -40.99 -24.51
C ARG A 52 26.56 -41.71 -23.45
N SER A 53 26.04 -40.98 -22.47
CA SER A 53 25.25 -41.53 -21.36
C SER A 53 23.90 -42.09 -21.81
N THR A 54 23.33 -41.54 -22.89
CA THR A 54 22.10 -42.04 -23.50
C THR A 54 22.32 -43.23 -24.43
N GLY A 55 23.57 -43.70 -24.59
CA GLY A 55 23.94 -44.87 -25.39
C GLY A 55 23.94 -44.65 -26.90
N ILE A 56 23.83 -43.39 -27.37
CA ILE A 56 23.79 -43.07 -28.81
C ILE A 56 25.16 -43.26 -29.46
N ILE A 57 26.24 -42.98 -28.72
CA ILE A 57 27.62 -43.14 -29.18
C ILE A 57 28.44 -44.06 -28.28
N SER A 58 29.35 -44.81 -28.88
CA SER A 58 30.35 -45.65 -28.22
C SER A 58 31.47 -44.83 -27.57
N PHE A 59 32.28 -45.46 -26.70
CA PHE A 59 33.44 -44.81 -26.10
C PHE A 59 34.48 -44.38 -27.15
N ARG A 60 34.64 -45.18 -28.22
CA ARG A 60 35.54 -44.85 -29.33
C ARG A 60 35.07 -43.61 -30.08
N GLU A 61 33.79 -43.52 -30.40
CA GLU A 61 33.21 -42.35 -31.08
C GLU A 61 33.31 -41.10 -30.21
N PHE A 62 33.03 -41.23 -28.91
CA PHE A 62 33.22 -40.14 -27.95
C PHE A 62 34.65 -39.57 -28.00
N LYS A 63 35.66 -40.45 -27.95
CA LYS A 63 37.07 -40.02 -28.03
C LYS A 63 37.46 -39.40 -29.36
N ASN A 64 36.84 -39.80 -30.46
CA ASN A 64 37.10 -39.22 -31.78
C ASN A 64 36.39 -37.87 -32.01
N LEU A 65 35.33 -37.58 -31.26
CA LEU A 65 34.52 -36.37 -31.41
C LEU A 65 34.94 -35.24 -30.45
N GLN A 66 35.55 -35.56 -29.31
CA GLN A 66 35.86 -34.60 -28.23
C GLN A 66 36.76 -33.43 -28.65
N ASP A 67 37.62 -33.62 -29.67
CA ASP A 67 38.63 -32.63 -30.10
C ASP A 67 38.16 -31.73 -31.25
N ARG A 68 36.87 -31.81 -31.64
CA ARG A 68 36.27 -30.98 -32.69
C ARG A 68 35.95 -29.57 -32.19
N SER A 69 35.75 -28.65 -33.14
CA SER A 69 35.30 -27.30 -32.80
C SER A 69 33.92 -27.34 -32.10
N PRO A 70 33.64 -26.43 -31.14
CA PRO A 70 32.38 -26.46 -30.40
C PRO A 70 31.13 -26.41 -31.29
N LYS A 71 31.09 -25.52 -32.28
CA LYS A 71 29.95 -25.34 -33.20
C LYS A 71 29.66 -26.60 -34.03
N GLU A 72 30.72 -27.25 -34.50
CA GLU A 72 30.64 -28.52 -35.22
C GLU A 72 30.12 -29.64 -34.30
N LEU A 73 30.68 -29.76 -33.11
CA LEU A 73 30.30 -30.79 -32.15
C LEU A 73 28.84 -30.66 -31.70
N ILE A 74 28.37 -29.44 -31.45
CA ILE A 74 26.97 -29.14 -31.15
C ILE A 74 26.06 -29.56 -32.31
N THR A 75 26.44 -29.24 -33.55
CA THR A 75 25.68 -29.62 -34.75
C THR A 75 25.59 -31.13 -34.90
N ILE A 76 26.68 -31.86 -34.66
CA ILE A 76 26.70 -33.32 -34.67
C ILE A 76 25.79 -33.88 -33.56
N CYS A 77 25.93 -33.39 -32.33
CA CYS A 77 25.13 -33.85 -31.19
C CYS A 77 23.63 -33.59 -31.41
N ARG A 78 23.26 -32.44 -31.99
CA ARG A 78 21.87 -32.14 -32.37
C ARG A 78 21.32 -33.20 -33.30
N HIS A 79 22.02 -33.48 -34.40
CA HIS A 79 21.59 -34.48 -35.39
C HIS A 79 21.48 -35.89 -34.80
N LEU A 80 22.44 -36.28 -33.95
CA LEU A 80 22.44 -37.58 -33.28
C LEU A 80 21.26 -37.72 -32.32
N LEU A 81 20.97 -36.71 -31.51
CA LEU A 81 19.86 -36.72 -30.56
C LEU A 81 18.51 -36.72 -31.29
N GLU A 82 18.35 -35.89 -32.32
CA GLU A 82 17.14 -35.81 -33.14
C GLU A 82 16.85 -37.13 -33.87
N SER A 83 17.83 -37.71 -34.55
CA SER A 83 17.68 -38.96 -35.31
C SER A 83 17.37 -40.17 -34.43
N ASN A 84 17.65 -40.08 -33.13
CA ASN A 84 17.33 -41.10 -32.13
C ASN A 84 16.08 -40.77 -31.30
N GLY A 85 15.28 -39.77 -31.70
CA GLY A 85 14.04 -39.38 -31.02
C GLY A 85 14.26 -38.79 -29.62
N LYS A 86 15.44 -38.26 -29.32
CA LYS A 86 15.83 -37.66 -28.03
C LYS A 86 16.05 -36.16 -28.12
N ASP A 87 15.24 -35.48 -28.92
CA ASP A 87 15.37 -34.05 -29.20
C ASP A 87 15.30 -33.19 -27.93
N ASP A 88 14.43 -33.55 -26.99
CA ASP A 88 14.29 -32.85 -25.71
C ASP A 88 15.58 -32.84 -24.89
N LYS A 89 16.40 -33.90 -24.98
CA LYS A 89 17.68 -33.99 -24.26
C LYS A 89 18.71 -32.97 -24.74
N PHE A 90 18.61 -32.51 -25.99
CA PHE A 90 19.43 -31.42 -26.50
C PHE A 90 19.11 -30.12 -25.75
N TYR A 91 17.83 -29.75 -25.72
CA TYR A 91 17.38 -28.53 -25.07
C TYR A 91 17.51 -28.57 -23.55
N GLU A 92 17.25 -29.70 -22.90
CA GLU A 92 17.52 -29.89 -21.47
C GLU A 92 19.01 -29.73 -21.15
N GLY A 93 19.89 -30.28 -22.00
CA GLY A 93 21.33 -30.14 -21.87
C GLY A 93 21.77 -28.68 -21.91
N ILE A 94 21.28 -27.93 -22.91
CA ILE A 94 21.55 -26.49 -23.03
C ILE A 94 20.94 -25.72 -21.85
N ALA A 95 19.69 -25.98 -21.46
CA ALA A 95 19.03 -25.27 -20.36
C ALA A 95 19.83 -25.39 -19.06
N SER A 96 20.35 -26.59 -18.75
CA SER A 96 21.19 -26.81 -17.56
C SER A 96 22.51 -26.03 -17.55
N CYS A 97 22.91 -25.51 -18.71
CA CYS A 97 24.12 -24.74 -18.91
C CYS A 97 23.90 -23.21 -18.82
N LEU A 98 22.64 -22.76 -18.72
CA LEU A 98 22.28 -21.34 -18.70
C LEU A 98 21.89 -20.83 -17.30
N GLU A 99 22.13 -21.61 -16.24
CA GLU A 99 21.81 -21.21 -14.87
C GLU A 99 22.83 -20.21 -14.30
N LEU A 100 22.35 -19.14 -13.66
CA LEU A 100 23.20 -18.17 -12.96
C LEU A 100 23.78 -18.77 -11.68
N ASP A 101 25.04 -18.44 -11.39
CA ASP A 101 25.63 -18.69 -10.09
C ASP A 101 25.08 -17.70 -9.05
N LYS A 102 24.12 -18.17 -8.25
CA LYS A 102 23.45 -17.38 -7.19
C LYS A 102 24.39 -17.04 -6.02
N THR A 103 25.59 -17.59 -5.96
CA THR A 103 26.57 -17.27 -4.93
C THR A 103 27.33 -15.97 -5.24
N LEU A 104 27.27 -15.49 -6.48
CA LEU A 104 27.84 -14.21 -6.88
C LEU A 104 27.05 -13.05 -6.24
N GLY A 105 27.75 -12.20 -5.48
CA GLY A 105 27.16 -11.05 -4.78
C GLY A 105 26.82 -9.85 -5.69
N PHE A 106 26.88 -10.00 -7.01
CA PHE A 106 26.63 -8.94 -7.99
C PHE A 106 25.89 -9.48 -9.23
N ASN A 107 25.38 -8.59 -10.09
CA ASN A 107 24.66 -8.97 -11.31
C ASN A 107 25.06 -8.04 -12.48
N LEU A 108 25.75 -8.60 -13.48
CA LEU A 108 26.18 -7.87 -14.67
C LEU A 108 25.03 -7.43 -15.58
N TYR A 109 23.97 -8.22 -15.70
CA TYR A 109 22.79 -7.87 -16.49
C TYR A 109 22.13 -6.59 -15.97
N LYS A 110 22.10 -6.42 -14.65
CA LYS A 110 21.62 -5.19 -14.01
C LYS A 110 22.50 -3.98 -14.36
N GLU A 111 23.83 -4.12 -14.27
CA GLU A 111 24.74 -3.02 -14.60
C GLU A 111 24.67 -2.64 -16.08
N LEU A 112 24.61 -3.62 -16.98
CA LEU A 112 24.43 -3.43 -18.43
C LEU A 112 23.09 -2.78 -18.76
N THR A 113 22.02 -3.18 -18.09
CA THR A 113 20.70 -2.59 -18.35
C THR A 113 20.58 -1.18 -17.76
N SER A 114 21.23 -0.92 -16.62
CA SER A 114 21.36 0.46 -16.12
C SER A 114 22.14 1.32 -17.11
N LEU A 115 23.19 0.75 -17.72
CA LEU A 115 23.99 1.39 -18.74
C LEU A 115 23.15 1.67 -20.00
N SER A 116 22.42 0.68 -20.53
CA SER A 116 21.57 0.83 -21.72
C SER A 116 20.40 1.79 -21.50
N GLY A 117 19.77 1.77 -20.31
CA GLY A 117 18.72 2.70 -19.92
C GLY A 117 19.20 4.15 -19.97
N LYS A 118 20.45 4.39 -19.54
CA LYS A 118 21.12 5.70 -19.66
C LYS A 118 21.43 6.10 -21.09
N PHE A 119 21.65 5.12 -21.95
CA PHE A 119 21.99 5.32 -23.35
C PHE A 119 20.77 5.47 -24.26
N GLN A 120 19.58 5.06 -23.79
CA GLN A 120 18.34 5.03 -24.57
C GLN A 120 18.51 4.35 -25.94
N GLY A 121 19.37 3.32 -26.00
CA GLY A 121 19.64 2.56 -27.21
C GLY A 121 19.39 1.05 -27.03
N PRO A 122 19.48 0.26 -28.12
CA PRO A 122 19.23 -1.17 -28.09
C PRO A 122 20.36 -1.96 -27.42
N ILE A 123 19.99 -3.01 -26.72
CA ILE A 123 20.84 -4.15 -26.42
C ILE A 123 20.58 -5.23 -27.47
N ILE A 124 21.59 -5.53 -28.27
CA ILE A 124 21.60 -6.67 -29.17
C ILE A 124 22.34 -7.81 -28.46
N THR A 125 21.74 -8.99 -28.36
CA THR A 125 22.40 -10.15 -27.75
C THR A 125 22.29 -11.40 -28.60
N THR A 126 23.41 -12.11 -28.68
CA THR A 126 23.53 -13.47 -29.24
C THR A 126 23.25 -14.54 -28.18
N ASN A 127 23.02 -14.13 -26.92
CA ASN A 127 22.74 -15.04 -25.84
C ASN A 127 21.30 -15.55 -25.93
N ILE A 128 21.13 -16.84 -25.70
CA ILE A 128 19.83 -17.52 -25.74
C ILE A 128 19.19 -17.67 -24.34
N ASP A 129 19.86 -17.17 -23.30
CA ASP A 129 19.32 -17.06 -21.94
C ASP A 129 18.27 -15.93 -21.83
N ASN A 130 17.54 -15.88 -20.71
CA ASN A 130 16.50 -14.89 -20.44
C ASN A 130 16.85 -13.93 -19.29
N HIS A 131 18.12 -13.86 -18.87
CA HIS A 131 18.51 -13.14 -17.65
C HIS A 131 18.35 -11.62 -17.76
N PHE A 132 18.24 -11.07 -18.98
CA PHE A 132 17.89 -9.67 -19.17
C PHE A 132 16.39 -9.37 -18.95
N HIS A 133 15.50 -10.37 -19.06
CA HIS A 133 14.05 -10.14 -19.18
C HIS A 133 13.47 -9.42 -17.96
N GLU A 134 14.00 -9.67 -16.76
CA GLU A 134 13.51 -8.99 -15.55
C GLU A 134 13.69 -7.45 -15.58
N PHE A 135 14.66 -6.96 -16.36
CA PHE A 135 15.02 -5.54 -16.47
C PHE A 135 14.35 -4.81 -17.64
N PHE A 136 13.58 -5.51 -18.48
CA PHE A 136 12.87 -4.92 -19.61
C PHE A 136 11.35 -5.05 -19.45
N GLU A 137 10.61 -4.10 -20.02
CA GLU A 137 9.20 -4.30 -20.30
C GLU A 137 9.03 -5.38 -21.37
N ASP A 138 8.01 -6.22 -21.26
CA ASP A 138 7.78 -7.33 -22.19
C ASP A 138 7.66 -6.84 -23.64
N GLU A 139 7.06 -5.65 -23.84
CA GLU A 139 6.92 -5.02 -25.15
C GLU A 139 8.24 -4.54 -25.75
N ASN A 140 9.30 -4.43 -24.95
CA ASN A 140 10.64 -4.03 -25.39
C ASN A 140 11.57 -5.22 -25.65
N ILE A 141 11.11 -6.47 -25.46
CA ILE A 141 11.89 -7.68 -25.73
C ILE A 141 11.50 -8.23 -27.12
N ILE A 142 12.48 -8.27 -28.01
CA ILE A 142 12.31 -8.57 -29.42
C ILE A 142 13.02 -9.88 -29.75
N TYR A 143 12.24 -10.84 -30.24
CA TYR A 143 12.72 -12.17 -30.65
C TYR A 143 12.72 -12.33 -32.18
N ASP A 144 11.80 -11.66 -32.88
CA ASP A 144 11.72 -11.69 -34.33
C ASP A 144 12.51 -10.52 -34.93
N VAL A 145 13.68 -10.87 -35.45
CA VAL A 145 14.58 -9.95 -36.16
C VAL A 145 14.72 -10.32 -37.65
N GLU A 146 13.88 -11.23 -38.14
CA GLU A 146 13.97 -11.78 -39.50
C GLU A 146 12.62 -11.82 -40.26
N GLY A 147 11.55 -11.37 -39.61
CA GLY A 147 10.21 -11.26 -40.15
C GLY A 147 9.89 -9.94 -40.86
N PRO A 148 8.68 -9.80 -41.43
CA PRO A 148 8.26 -8.64 -42.22
C PRO A 148 8.18 -7.34 -41.41
N ASP A 149 8.04 -7.45 -40.08
CA ASP A 149 7.91 -6.30 -39.17
C ASP A 149 9.24 -5.64 -38.79
N VAL A 150 10.39 -6.16 -39.25
CA VAL A 150 11.70 -5.58 -38.98
C VAL A 150 11.75 -4.09 -39.32
N LYS A 151 11.11 -3.63 -40.40
CA LYS A 151 11.07 -2.19 -40.74
C LYS A 151 10.39 -1.34 -39.67
N ARG A 152 9.33 -1.85 -39.04
CA ARG A 152 8.64 -1.18 -37.93
C ARG A 152 9.49 -1.22 -36.67
N LEU A 153 10.18 -2.33 -36.41
CA LEU A 153 11.14 -2.46 -35.32
C LEU A 153 12.25 -1.40 -35.44
N LEU A 154 12.84 -1.22 -36.62
CA LEU A 154 13.91 -0.24 -36.85
C LEU A 154 13.48 1.20 -36.52
N GLN A 155 12.21 1.55 -36.69
CA GLN A 155 11.67 2.86 -36.31
C GLN A 155 11.56 3.06 -34.78
N GLN A 156 11.60 1.97 -34.00
CA GLN A 156 11.43 1.99 -32.54
C GLN A 156 12.74 1.93 -31.76
N ILE A 157 13.86 1.53 -32.38
CA ILE A 157 15.17 1.32 -31.74
C ILE A 157 15.77 2.60 -31.13
N GLY A 158 15.39 3.78 -31.62
CA GLY A 158 15.83 5.09 -31.11
C GLY A 158 14.99 5.67 -29.96
N PRO A 159 13.64 5.66 -30.02
CA PRO A 159 12.81 6.19 -28.92
C PRO A 159 12.77 5.27 -27.68
N ARG A 160 13.09 3.98 -27.81
CA ARG A 160 12.98 2.97 -26.74
C ARG A 160 14.27 2.18 -26.56
N SER A 161 14.60 1.85 -25.31
CA SER A 161 15.65 0.85 -25.04
C SER A 161 15.07 -0.54 -25.26
N LEU A 162 15.45 -1.18 -26.36
CA LEU A 162 14.99 -2.51 -26.76
C LEU A 162 16.03 -3.58 -26.43
N LEU A 163 15.58 -4.79 -26.13
CA LEU A 163 16.40 -6.00 -26.02
C LEU A 163 16.12 -6.89 -27.23
N CYS A 164 17.11 -7.09 -28.11
CA CYS A 164 16.98 -7.89 -29.33
C CYS A 164 17.77 -9.20 -29.21
N HIS A 165 17.06 -10.32 -29.13
CA HIS A 165 17.64 -11.67 -29.15
C HIS A 165 17.90 -12.13 -30.59
N VAL A 166 19.05 -11.77 -31.16
CA VAL A 166 19.34 -12.05 -32.57
C VAL A 166 19.59 -13.52 -32.88
N HIS A 167 19.83 -14.34 -31.86
CA HIS A 167 19.94 -15.79 -31.96
C HIS A 167 18.77 -16.52 -31.26
N GLY A 168 17.67 -15.82 -30.97
CA GLY A 168 16.51 -16.37 -30.29
C GLY A 168 16.71 -16.51 -28.77
N CYS A 169 15.71 -17.07 -28.10
CA CYS A 169 15.72 -17.30 -26.64
C CYS A 169 15.13 -18.68 -26.35
N LEU A 170 15.88 -19.50 -25.62
CA LEU A 170 15.55 -20.90 -25.38
C LEU A 170 14.22 -21.08 -24.64
N GLU A 171 13.94 -20.21 -23.66
CA GLU A 171 12.71 -20.26 -22.86
C GLU A 171 11.48 -19.85 -23.68
N LYS A 172 11.65 -18.92 -24.63
CA LYS A 172 10.56 -18.40 -25.44
C LYS A 172 10.18 -19.35 -26.57
N ASP A 173 11.16 -19.78 -27.36
CA ASP A 173 10.97 -20.73 -28.45
C ASP A 173 12.24 -21.55 -28.69
N LYS A 174 12.20 -22.82 -28.27
CA LYS A 174 13.28 -23.78 -28.44
C LYS A 174 13.68 -23.96 -29.90
N LYS A 175 12.76 -23.84 -30.85
CA LYS A 175 13.04 -24.07 -32.28
C LYS A 175 13.54 -22.81 -33.01
N GLY A 176 13.39 -21.65 -32.39
CA GLY A 176 13.84 -20.35 -32.94
C GLY A 176 15.29 -19.99 -32.58
N ILE A 177 15.96 -20.79 -31.75
CA ILE A 177 17.36 -20.53 -31.37
C ILE A 177 18.32 -20.82 -32.52
N VAL A 178 19.41 -20.04 -32.60
CA VAL A 178 20.47 -20.22 -33.60
C VAL A 178 21.69 -20.81 -32.91
N PHE A 179 21.91 -22.12 -33.10
CA PHE A 179 22.95 -22.85 -32.35
C PHE A 179 23.72 -23.86 -33.20
N THR A 180 23.14 -24.32 -34.32
CA THR A 180 23.76 -25.21 -35.30
C THR A 180 24.21 -24.48 -36.56
N LEU A 181 25.14 -25.07 -37.31
CA LEU A 181 25.63 -24.50 -38.55
C LEU A 181 24.51 -24.14 -39.55
N ARG A 182 23.49 -25.00 -39.67
CA ARG A 182 22.36 -24.78 -40.59
C ARG A 182 21.52 -23.57 -40.18
N GLU A 183 21.28 -23.38 -38.89
CA GLU A 183 20.51 -22.26 -38.36
C GLU A 183 21.26 -20.93 -38.56
N TYR A 184 22.58 -20.91 -38.33
CA TYR A 184 23.42 -19.75 -38.63
C TYR A 184 23.34 -19.35 -40.11
N ILE A 185 23.56 -20.31 -41.01
CA ILE A 185 23.47 -20.05 -42.46
C ILE A 185 22.09 -19.51 -42.83
N HIS A 186 21.02 -20.05 -42.25
CA HIS A 186 19.67 -19.57 -42.54
C HIS A 186 19.45 -18.13 -42.04
N ARG A 187 19.77 -17.84 -40.78
CA ARG A 187 19.60 -16.54 -40.13
C ARG A 187 20.36 -15.44 -40.86
N TYR A 188 21.65 -15.63 -41.11
CA TYR A 188 22.50 -14.61 -41.73
C TYR A 188 22.27 -14.44 -43.24
N ASN A 189 21.59 -15.38 -43.90
CA ASN A 189 21.17 -15.22 -45.28
C ASN A 189 19.79 -14.57 -45.45
N ASN A 190 19.02 -14.42 -44.37
CA ASN A 190 17.72 -13.74 -44.41
C ASN A 190 17.91 -12.24 -44.70
N GLU A 191 17.18 -11.71 -45.69
CA GLU A 191 17.30 -10.30 -46.11
C GLU A 191 16.82 -9.32 -45.03
N HIS A 192 15.76 -9.64 -44.28
CA HIS A 192 15.29 -8.77 -43.18
C HIS A 192 16.30 -8.72 -42.03
N PHE A 193 16.96 -9.83 -41.72
CA PHE A 193 18.01 -9.84 -40.71
C PHE A 193 19.25 -9.05 -41.15
N LYS A 194 19.61 -9.12 -42.44
CA LYS A 194 20.66 -8.27 -43.02
C LYS A 194 20.31 -6.78 -42.94
N ASP A 195 19.06 -6.41 -43.27
CA ASP A 195 18.57 -5.03 -43.14
C ASP A 195 18.66 -4.55 -41.67
N PHE A 196 18.32 -5.43 -40.73
CA PHE A 196 18.42 -5.14 -39.29
C PHE A 196 19.87 -4.83 -38.89
N LEU A 197 20.80 -5.73 -39.22
CA LEU A 197 22.22 -5.53 -38.91
C LEU A 197 22.77 -4.28 -39.60
N GLU A 198 22.39 -4.02 -40.86
CA GLU A 198 22.86 -2.85 -41.60
C GLU A 198 22.43 -1.56 -40.92
N HIS A 199 21.17 -1.49 -40.49
CA HIS A 199 20.66 -0.34 -39.75
C HIS A 199 21.42 -0.12 -38.44
N ILE A 200 21.64 -1.18 -37.64
CA ILE A 200 22.35 -1.06 -36.36
C ILE A 200 23.76 -0.51 -36.57
N PHE A 201 24.55 -1.12 -37.45
CA PHE A 201 25.93 -0.68 -37.66
C PHE A 201 25.99 0.71 -38.32
N ARG A 202 25.05 1.05 -39.20
CA ARG A 202 25.05 2.34 -39.90
C ARG A 202 24.55 3.51 -39.04
N GLU A 203 23.48 3.33 -38.27
CA GLU A 203 22.87 4.43 -37.50
C GLU A 203 23.46 4.58 -36.09
N TYR A 204 23.98 3.49 -35.52
CA TYR A 204 24.50 3.46 -34.16
C TYR A 204 26.02 3.27 -34.10
N GLN A 205 26.61 3.80 -33.03
CA GLN A 205 27.90 3.39 -32.53
C GLN A 205 27.71 2.13 -31.69
N VAL A 206 28.32 1.02 -32.08
CA VAL A 206 28.20 -0.26 -31.39
C VAL A 206 29.34 -0.43 -30.39
N LEU A 207 29.00 -0.80 -29.15
CA LEU A 207 29.93 -1.21 -28.10
C LEU A 207 29.76 -2.72 -27.83
N PHE A 208 30.77 -3.50 -28.20
CA PHE A 208 30.83 -4.94 -27.97
C PHE A 208 31.31 -5.26 -26.54
N ILE A 209 30.55 -6.07 -25.80
CA ILE A 209 30.87 -6.47 -24.42
C ILE A 209 30.68 -7.97 -24.26
N GLY A 210 31.71 -8.65 -23.72
CA GLY A 210 31.71 -10.11 -23.56
C GLY A 210 31.55 -10.87 -24.89
N TYR A 211 31.91 -10.22 -26.00
CA TYR A 211 31.76 -10.75 -27.35
C TYR A 211 33.15 -10.87 -28.00
N GLY A 212 33.49 -12.06 -28.49
CA GLY A 212 34.83 -12.36 -29.03
C GLY A 212 35.05 -11.93 -30.48
N LEU A 213 33.97 -11.62 -31.22
CA LEU A 213 33.99 -11.41 -32.68
C LEU A 213 34.61 -12.61 -33.43
N GLU A 214 34.36 -13.83 -32.96
CA GLU A 214 34.83 -15.07 -33.58
C GLU A 214 33.86 -15.61 -34.64
N GLU A 215 32.64 -15.08 -34.69
CA GLU A 215 31.61 -15.48 -35.67
C GLU A 215 31.93 -14.91 -37.04
N PHE A 216 32.30 -15.81 -37.97
CA PHE A 216 32.60 -15.47 -39.35
C PHE A 216 31.45 -14.70 -40.01
N GLU A 217 30.20 -15.04 -39.71
CA GLU A 217 29.03 -14.41 -40.32
C GLU A 217 28.89 -12.92 -39.93
N ILE A 218 29.24 -12.55 -38.69
CA ILE A 218 29.27 -11.14 -38.27
C ILE A 218 30.48 -10.42 -38.87
N LEU A 219 31.66 -11.07 -38.87
CA LEU A 219 32.88 -10.50 -39.46
C LEU A 219 32.69 -10.23 -40.96
N ASP A 220 32.15 -11.20 -41.70
CA ASP A 220 31.85 -11.09 -43.12
C ASP A 220 30.85 -9.97 -43.39
N PHE A 221 29.80 -9.85 -42.55
CA PHE A 221 28.85 -8.75 -42.65
C PHE A 221 29.53 -7.37 -42.48
N ILE A 222 30.35 -7.21 -41.44
CA ILE A 222 31.08 -5.96 -41.15
C ILE A 222 32.08 -5.64 -42.29
N ILE A 223 32.72 -6.64 -42.89
CA ILE A 223 33.76 -6.44 -43.92
C ILE A 223 33.15 -6.19 -45.30
N THR A 224 32.14 -6.97 -45.71
CA THR A 224 31.68 -7.01 -47.11
C THR A 224 30.54 -6.04 -47.43
N LYS A 225 29.73 -5.66 -46.44
CA LYS A 225 28.54 -4.81 -46.64
C LYS A 225 28.68 -3.40 -46.10
N TYR A 226 29.79 -3.08 -45.44
CA TYR A 226 30.03 -1.80 -44.78
C TYR A 226 31.21 -1.07 -45.45
N ASP A 227 30.92 -0.07 -46.30
CA ASP A 227 31.91 0.73 -47.05
C ASP A 227 32.89 1.44 -46.08
N ASP A 228 34.16 1.59 -46.46
CA ASP A 228 35.22 2.19 -45.63
C ASP A 228 34.89 3.64 -45.20
N ARG A 229 34.02 4.31 -45.96
CA ARG A 229 33.48 5.66 -45.64
C ARG A 229 32.55 5.71 -44.41
N VAL A 230 32.13 4.57 -43.87
CA VAL A 230 31.22 4.46 -42.70
C VAL A 230 31.92 3.81 -41.49
N LYS A 231 33.13 3.24 -41.67
CA LYS A 231 33.96 2.64 -40.60
C LYS A 231 34.63 3.66 -39.72
N HIS A 232 34.84 4.86 -40.26
CA HIS A 232 35.48 5.97 -39.57
C HIS A 232 34.52 7.15 -39.45
N ASP A 233 34.58 7.88 -38.34
CA ASP A 233 33.87 9.15 -38.22
C ASP A 233 34.51 10.24 -39.11
N SER A 234 33.91 11.44 -39.14
CA SER A 234 34.42 12.56 -39.94
C SER A 234 35.85 12.99 -39.61
N GLU A 235 36.43 12.51 -38.51
CA GLU A 235 37.80 12.77 -38.06
C GLU A 235 38.74 11.56 -38.30
N GLY A 236 38.25 10.48 -38.92
CA GLY A 236 39.05 9.27 -39.19
C GLY A 236 39.12 8.29 -38.01
N ARG A 237 38.38 8.49 -36.92
CA ARG A 237 38.39 7.62 -35.73
C ARG A 237 37.47 6.42 -35.95
N CYS A 238 37.81 5.27 -35.35
CA CYS A 238 36.97 4.07 -35.43
C CYS A 238 35.57 4.37 -34.89
N LYS A 239 34.54 3.96 -35.64
CA LYS A 239 33.15 4.22 -35.25
C LYS A 239 32.69 3.32 -34.11
N HIS A 240 33.22 2.11 -33.98
CA HIS A 240 32.74 1.10 -33.03
C HIS A 240 33.80 0.79 -31.96
N PHE A 241 33.38 0.16 -30.86
CA PHE A 241 34.25 -0.15 -29.73
C PHE A 241 34.08 -1.58 -29.25
N ILE A 242 35.15 -2.19 -28.76
CA ILE A 242 35.11 -3.47 -28.05
C ILE A 242 35.78 -3.34 -26.68
N LEU A 243 35.07 -3.73 -25.62
CA LEU A 243 35.61 -3.77 -24.27
C LEU A 243 36.22 -5.15 -24.00
N LYS A 244 37.56 -5.24 -23.95
CA LYS A 244 38.29 -6.52 -23.94
C LYS A 244 39.26 -6.62 -22.74
N PRO A 245 39.31 -7.78 -22.05
CA PRO A 245 40.19 -7.98 -20.90
C PRO A 245 41.64 -8.29 -21.33
N TYR A 246 42.60 -7.83 -20.53
CA TYR A 246 44.04 -8.10 -20.67
C TYR A 246 44.70 -8.24 -19.30
N PHE A 247 45.87 -8.88 -19.21
CA PHE A 247 46.72 -8.76 -18.03
C PHE A 247 47.61 -7.52 -18.13
N ARG A 248 48.05 -6.97 -16.99
CA ARG A 248 49.10 -5.94 -17.00
C ARG A 248 50.38 -6.57 -17.57
N GLY A 249 51.00 -5.93 -18.56
CA GLY A 249 52.11 -6.52 -19.32
C GLY A 249 51.74 -7.06 -20.70
N ASP A 250 50.44 -7.17 -21.03
CA ASP A 250 49.97 -7.59 -22.35
C ASP A 250 49.94 -6.44 -23.38
N GLU A 251 50.72 -5.36 -23.20
CA GLU A 251 50.63 -4.18 -24.07
C GLU A 251 50.92 -4.48 -25.54
N LYS A 252 51.77 -5.49 -25.82
CA LYS A 252 52.03 -5.96 -27.19
C LYS A 252 50.85 -6.73 -27.77
N LEU A 253 50.19 -7.57 -26.97
CA LEU A 253 49.01 -8.30 -27.41
C LEU A 253 47.86 -7.33 -27.71
N LEU A 254 47.69 -6.33 -26.83
CA LEU A 254 46.77 -5.22 -27.06
C LEU A 254 47.10 -4.49 -28.38
N GLU A 255 48.38 -4.23 -28.69
CA GLU A 255 48.77 -3.61 -29.96
C GLU A 255 48.35 -4.47 -31.16
N TYR A 256 48.58 -5.79 -31.11
CA TYR A 256 48.18 -6.72 -32.17
C TYR A 256 46.66 -6.77 -32.37
N ASP A 257 45.91 -6.89 -31.27
CA ASP A 257 44.45 -6.84 -31.31
C ASP A 257 43.97 -5.49 -31.86
N GLN A 258 44.58 -4.40 -31.42
CA GLN A 258 44.21 -3.06 -31.85
C GLN A 258 44.43 -2.86 -33.36
N HIS A 259 45.44 -3.51 -33.96
CA HIS A 259 45.60 -3.54 -35.41
C HIS A 259 44.48 -4.33 -36.08
N TYR A 260 44.23 -5.56 -35.62
CA TYR A 260 43.19 -6.43 -36.19
C TYR A 260 41.80 -5.77 -36.16
N TYR A 261 41.38 -5.24 -35.00
CA TYR A 261 40.06 -4.64 -34.86
C TYR A 261 39.93 -3.29 -35.57
N ARG A 262 41.02 -2.54 -35.75
CA ARG A 262 41.00 -1.26 -36.48
C ARG A 262 40.64 -1.46 -37.95
N ASP A 263 41.09 -2.56 -38.58
CA ASP A 263 40.71 -2.91 -39.96
C ASP A 263 39.20 -3.21 -40.09
N LEU A 264 38.55 -3.57 -38.98
CA LEU A 264 37.11 -3.75 -38.87
C LEU A 264 36.37 -2.46 -38.48
N GLY A 265 37.06 -1.33 -38.31
CA GLY A 265 36.49 -0.06 -37.82
C GLY A 265 36.17 -0.06 -36.32
N ILE A 266 36.82 -0.93 -35.54
CA ILE A 266 36.57 -1.13 -34.11
C ILE A 266 37.81 -0.73 -33.29
N GLU A 267 37.64 0.15 -32.30
CA GLU A 267 38.68 0.47 -31.32
C GLU A 267 38.59 -0.43 -30.08
N VAL A 268 39.74 -0.90 -29.59
CA VAL A 268 39.81 -1.76 -28.41
C VAL A 268 39.94 -0.89 -27.17
N ILE A 269 39.03 -1.11 -26.22
CA ILE A 269 39.07 -0.53 -24.88
C ILE A 269 39.59 -1.61 -23.93
N PRO A 270 40.86 -1.56 -23.50
CA PRO A 270 41.44 -2.58 -22.65
C PRO A 270 41.07 -2.36 -21.17
N TYR A 271 40.89 -3.44 -20.41
CA TYR A 271 40.83 -3.41 -18.95
C TYR A 271 41.63 -4.54 -18.30
N ALA A 272 42.27 -4.26 -17.18
CA ALA A 272 43.18 -5.19 -16.50
C ALA A 272 42.42 -6.22 -15.63
N ILE A 273 42.63 -7.53 -15.83
CA ILE A 273 41.94 -8.61 -15.08
C ILE A 273 42.79 -9.28 -13.99
N ASP A 274 43.95 -8.73 -13.66
CA ASP A 274 44.95 -9.35 -12.77
C ASP A 274 44.42 -9.71 -11.38
N GLU A 275 43.55 -8.88 -10.81
CA GLU A 275 43.06 -9.04 -9.43
C GLU A 275 41.73 -9.81 -9.37
N GLY A 276 40.73 -9.37 -10.12
CA GLY A 276 39.36 -9.90 -10.07
C GLY A 276 39.02 -10.92 -11.15
N GLY A 277 39.96 -11.27 -12.04
CA GLY A 277 39.68 -12.06 -13.24
C GLY A 277 38.60 -11.40 -14.11
N TYR A 278 37.79 -12.22 -14.79
CA TYR A 278 36.70 -11.71 -15.64
C TYR A 278 35.60 -10.97 -14.85
N HIS A 279 35.49 -11.16 -13.53
CA HIS A 279 34.56 -10.39 -12.70
C HIS A 279 34.92 -8.90 -12.65
N GLN A 280 36.16 -8.50 -13.02
CA GLN A 280 36.54 -7.09 -13.14
C GLN A 280 35.58 -6.30 -14.05
N LEU A 281 34.97 -6.95 -15.05
CA LEU A 281 33.99 -6.32 -15.92
C LEU A 281 32.85 -5.65 -15.13
N HIS A 282 32.44 -6.23 -14.00
CA HIS A 282 31.42 -5.64 -13.13
C HIS A 282 31.86 -4.27 -12.59
N GLU A 283 33.08 -4.16 -12.08
CA GLU A 283 33.59 -2.90 -11.55
C GLU A 283 33.80 -1.84 -12.65
N VAL A 284 34.19 -2.26 -13.86
CA VAL A 284 34.27 -1.38 -15.02
C VAL A 284 32.90 -0.79 -15.35
N LEU A 285 31.88 -1.63 -15.53
CA LEU A 285 30.53 -1.19 -15.90
C LEU A 285 29.89 -0.32 -14.81
N LYS A 286 30.06 -0.71 -13.54
CA LYS A 286 29.60 0.06 -12.38
C LYS A 286 30.26 1.44 -12.33
N ASN A 287 31.56 1.54 -12.59
CA ASN A 287 32.24 2.83 -12.64
C ASN A 287 31.80 3.67 -13.84
N TRP A 288 31.63 3.06 -15.01
CA TRP A 288 31.10 3.74 -16.19
C TRP A 288 29.70 4.29 -15.96
N ASN A 289 28.84 3.52 -15.28
CA ASN A 289 27.52 3.96 -14.84
C ASN A 289 27.56 5.26 -14.01
N ILE A 290 28.59 5.45 -13.18
CA ILE A 290 28.82 6.68 -12.40
C ILE A 290 29.34 7.80 -13.31
N GLN A 291 30.32 7.51 -14.17
CA GLN A 291 30.87 8.51 -15.08
C GLN A 291 29.82 9.10 -16.02
N ILE A 292 28.91 8.25 -16.53
CA ILE A 292 27.80 8.67 -17.39
C ILE A 292 26.89 9.66 -16.69
N ASN A 293 26.50 9.37 -15.44
CA ASN A 293 25.62 10.25 -14.68
C ASN A 293 26.23 11.65 -14.48
N ASN A 294 27.56 11.74 -14.40
CA ASN A 294 28.27 13.00 -14.18
C ASN A 294 28.61 13.74 -15.48
N LYS A 295 28.86 13.03 -16.57
CA LYS A 295 29.36 13.60 -17.84
C LYS A 295 28.29 13.79 -18.91
N SER A 296 27.13 13.14 -18.80
CA SER A 296 26.06 13.20 -19.80
C SER A 296 24.87 14.05 -19.36
N ARG A 297 24.00 14.41 -20.32
CA ARG A 297 22.73 15.11 -20.04
C ARG A 297 21.57 14.17 -19.67
N TYR A 298 21.82 12.85 -19.63
CA TYR A 298 20.80 11.82 -19.48
C TYR A 298 19.82 12.08 -18.33
N ILE A 299 20.31 12.39 -17.13
CA ILE A 299 19.44 12.55 -15.96
C ILE A 299 18.50 13.75 -16.16
N VAL A 300 19.02 14.87 -16.63
CA VAL A 300 18.23 16.10 -16.86
C VAL A 300 17.20 15.87 -17.96
N ASP A 301 17.61 15.29 -19.09
CA ASP A 301 16.71 15.02 -20.22
C ASP A 301 15.61 14.01 -19.85
N SER A 302 15.94 13.00 -19.03
CA SER A 302 14.98 11.98 -18.58
C SER A 302 13.99 12.55 -17.58
N ILE A 303 14.41 13.42 -16.66
CA ILE A 303 13.50 14.11 -15.74
C ILE A 303 12.53 14.99 -16.54
N ASN A 304 13.03 15.83 -17.45
CA ASN A 304 12.19 16.70 -18.28
C ASN A 304 11.17 15.89 -19.10
N LYS A 305 11.60 14.75 -19.63
CA LYS A 305 10.72 13.83 -20.37
C LYS A 305 9.64 13.22 -19.48
N ILE A 306 10.01 12.75 -18.29
CA ILE A 306 9.08 12.19 -17.30
C ILE A 306 8.05 13.25 -16.91
N GLU A 307 8.49 14.47 -16.57
CA GLU A 307 7.60 15.55 -16.16
C GLU A 307 6.63 15.93 -17.29
N ASN A 308 7.12 16.11 -18.51
CA ASN A 308 6.29 16.43 -19.66
C ASN A 308 5.26 15.33 -19.96
N LEU A 309 5.63 14.04 -19.87
CA LEU A 309 4.71 12.93 -20.12
C LEU A 309 3.72 12.70 -18.97
N ILE A 310 4.06 13.10 -17.74
CA ILE A 310 3.09 13.11 -16.64
C ILE A 310 2.02 14.16 -16.91
N GLU A 311 2.41 15.38 -17.31
CA GLU A 311 1.47 16.45 -17.64
C GLU A 311 0.66 16.15 -18.90
N ASN A 312 1.32 15.67 -19.96
CA ASN A 312 0.75 15.38 -21.28
C ASN A 312 0.83 13.88 -21.57
N TYR A 313 -0.04 13.11 -20.92
CA TYR A 313 -0.04 11.65 -21.05
C TYR A 313 -0.24 11.21 -22.51
N ASP A 314 0.66 10.35 -22.98
CA ASP A 314 0.63 9.71 -24.29
C ASP A 314 0.92 8.22 -24.09
N LYS A 315 -0.04 7.37 -24.51
CA LYS A 315 0.02 5.92 -24.29
C LYS A 315 1.22 5.27 -24.98
N GLU A 316 1.59 5.71 -26.18
CA GLU A 316 2.70 5.12 -26.93
C GLU A 316 4.06 5.52 -26.34
N LYS A 317 4.16 6.75 -25.83
CA LYS A 317 5.38 7.27 -25.19
C LYS A 317 5.51 6.85 -23.73
N ALA A 318 4.42 6.48 -23.05
CA ALA A 318 4.44 6.00 -21.67
C ALA A 318 5.33 4.75 -21.50
N LEU A 319 5.42 3.89 -22.52
CA LEU A 319 6.33 2.73 -22.54
C LEU A 319 7.80 3.14 -22.34
N GLU A 320 8.18 4.30 -22.86
CA GLU A 320 9.54 4.83 -22.69
C GLU A 320 9.81 5.19 -21.21
N VAL A 321 8.80 5.74 -20.53
CA VAL A 321 8.89 6.05 -19.09
C VAL A 321 8.94 4.77 -18.28
N PHE A 322 8.10 3.77 -18.57
CA PHE A 322 8.11 2.49 -17.87
C PHE A 322 9.46 1.79 -17.95
N GLN A 323 10.06 1.73 -19.15
CA GLN A 323 11.41 1.19 -19.30
C GLN A 323 12.43 2.01 -18.51
N THR A 324 12.38 3.34 -18.60
CA THR A 324 13.32 4.24 -17.89
C THR A 324 13.29 4.00 -16.39
N ILE A 325 12.10 3.96 -15.78
CA ILE A 325 11.96 3.75 -14.32
C ILE A 325 12.25 2.30 -13.90
N ARG A 326 12.21 1.34 -14.83
CA ARG A 326 12.63 -0.04 -14.59
C ARG A 326 14.15 -0.15 -14.54
N THR A 327 14.85 0.56 -15.42
CA THR A 327 16.32 0.58 -15.49
C THR A 327 16.99 1.50 -14.47
N ASP A 328 16.30 2.55 -14.01
CA ASP A 328 16.85 3.56 -13.11
C ASP A 328 15.96 3.81 -11.89
N SER A 329 16.41 3.32 -10.73
CA SER A 329 15.71 3.48 -9.46
C SER A 329 15.60 4.94 -8.98
N SER A 330 16.52 5.81 -9.38
CA SER A 330 16.50 7.23 -9.00
C SER A 330 15.39 7.97 -9.76
N LEU A 331 15.26 7.69 -11.06
CA LEU A 331 14.18 8.23 -11.90
C LEU A 331 12.82 7.65 -11.53
N LYS A 332 12.75 6.37 -11.12
CA LYS A 332 11.52 5.78 -10.58
C LYS A 332 10.96 6.55 -9.39
N LYS A 333 11.84 6.99 -8.51
CA LYS A 333 11.45 7.79 -7.34
C LYS A 333 10.90 9.15 -7.77
N ILE A 334 11.59 9.84 -8.68
CA ILE A 334 11.15 11.15 -9.20
C ILE A 334 9.80 11.03 -9.92
N PHE A 335 9.64 9.98 -10.75
CA PHE A 335 8.38 9.66 -11.40
C PHE A 335 7.23 9.57 -10.38
N LEU A 336 7.39 8.80 -9.31
CA LEU A 336 6.35 8.68 -8.28
C LEU A 336 6.06 9.98 -7.53
N GLU A 337 7.09 10.76 -7.22
CA GLU A 337 6.93 12.06 -6.55
C GLU A 337 6.14 13.06 -7.42
N LYS A 338 6.27 12.96 -8.74
CA LYS A 338 5.62 13.83 -9.73
C LYS A 338 4.26 13.33 -10.18
N LEU A 339 4.04 12.01 -10.18
CA LEU A 339 2.83 11.36 -10.70
C LEU A 339 1.52 11.87 -10.10
N LYS A 340 1.57 12.40 -8.88
CA LYS A 340 0.44 12.99 -8.17
C LYS A 340 -0.19 14.21 -8.87
N SER A 341 0.52 14.89 -9.78
CA SER A 341 -0.05 16.04 -10.50
C SER A 341 -1.10 15.62 -11.53
N ASN A 342 -0.94 14.43 -12.12
CA ASN A 342 -1.88 13.90 -13.10
C ASN A 342 -2.06 12.38 -12.96
N PRO A 343 -2.73 11.93 -11.87
CA PRO A 343 -2.66 10.53 -11.48
C PRO A 343 -3.55 9.59 -12.31
N VAL A 344 -4.69 10.07 -12.81
CA VAL A 344 -5.73 9.24 -13.46
C VAL A 344 -5.24 8.51 -14.71
N PRO A 345 -4.61 9.15 -15.72
CA PRO A 345 -4.24 8.48 -16.97
C PRO A 345 -3.20 7.36 -16.79
N TRP A 346 -2.43 7.42 -15.71
CA TRP A 346 -1.36 6.46 -15.41
C TRP A 346 -1.85 5.25 -14.60
N PHE A 347 -3.05 5.28 -14.04
CA PHE A 347 -3.49 4.27 -13.08
C PHE A 347 -3.60 2.87 -13.68
N SER A 348 -4.40 2.70 -14.75
CA SER A 348 -4.60 1.39 -15.39
C SER A 348 -3.29 0.82 -15.98
N PRO A 349 -2.46 1.59 -16.70
CA PRO A 349 -1.15 1.12 -17.17
C PRO A 349 -0.21 0.64 -16.05
N LEU A 350 -0.22 1.32 -14.90
CA LEU A 350 0.57 0.91 -13.73
C LEU A 350 0.00 -0.34 -13.07
N TYR A 351 -1.32 -0.49 -13.04
CA TYR A 351 -1.99 -1.66 -12.51
C TYR A 351 -1.66 -2.92 -13.34
N GLU A 352 -1.76 -2.84 -14.66
CA GLU A 352 -1.41 -3.93 -15.59
C GLU A 352 0.03 -4.41 -15.40
N ARG A 353 0.94 -3.49 -15.04
CA ARG A 353 2.36 -3.75 -14.76
C ARG A 353 2.65 -4.20 -13.32
N LYS A 354 1.62 -4.53 -12.55
CA LYS A 354 1.71 -4.97 -11.14
C LYS A 354 2.47 -3.99 -10.25
N PHE A 355 2.38 -2.69 -10.55
CA PHE A 355 3.14 -1.67 -9.84
C PHE A 355 2.75 -1.54 -8.36
N PHE A 356 1.49 -1.84 -8.03
CA PHE A 356 0.94 -1.72 -6.68
C PHE A 356 1.24 -2.92 -5.75
N SER A 357 2.15 -3.83 -6.13
CA SER A 357 2.61 -4.90 -5.25
C SER A 357 3.66 -4.41 -4.24
N PHE A 358 3.40 -4.66 -2.95
CA PHE A 358 4.27 -4.24 -1.84
C PHE A 358 5.30 -5.30 -1.40
N GLU A 359 5.23 -6.52 -1.93
CA GLU A 359 6.19 -7.57 -1.60
C GLU A 359 7.63 -7.19 -1.98
N GLY A 360 8.55 -7.35 -1.03
CA GLY A 360 9.96 -7.01 -1.21
C GLY A 360 10.25 -5.51 -1.42
N LYS A 361 9.27 -4.61 -1.27
CA LYS A 361 9.47 -3.16 -1.45
C LYS A 361 9.90 -2.46 -0.17
N SER A 362 10.64 -1.37 -0.32
CA SER A 362 11.04 -0.51 0.80
C SER A 362 9.88 0.35 1.30
N MET A 363 9.88 0.73 2.58
CA MET A 363 8.85 1.61 3.16
C MET A 363 8.72 2.95 2.42
N ARG A 364 9.84 3.49 1.92
CA ARG A 364 9.82 4.71 1.11
C ARG A 364 9.00 4.54 -0.17
N HIS A 365 9.16 3.41 -0.86
CA HIS A 365 8.41 3.11 -2.08
C HIS A 365 6.92 2.93 -1.80
N ILE A 366 6.59 2.23 -0.70
CA ILE A 366 5.21 2.05 -0.24
C ILE A 366 4.56 3.42 0.04
N ARG A 367 5.23 4.29 0.81
CA ARG A 367 4.73 5.65 1.11
C ARG A 367 4.47 6.47 -0.16
N LEU A 368 5.39 6.48 -1.12
CA LEU A 368 5.20 7.19 -2.40
C LEU A 368 4.03 6.62 -3.21
N THR A 369 3.83 5.30 -3.17
CA THR A 369 2.72 4.64 -3.85
C THR A 369 1.37 4.99 -3.20
N LEU A 370 1.31 5.01 -1.86
CA LEU A 370 0.13 5.44 -1.12
C LEU A 370 -0.17 6.94 -1.33
N ASP A 371 0.86 7.79 -1.43
CA ASP A 371 0.69 9.23 -1.72
C ASP A 371 0.09 9.47 -3.12
N TYR A 372 0.54 8.69 -4.10
CA TYR A 372 -0.08 8.64 -5.42
C TYR A 372 -1.54 8.18 -5.35
N LEU A 373 -1.85 7.08 -4.65
CA LEU A 373 -3.23 6.57 -4.52
C LEU A 373 -4.15 7.55 -3.79
N LYS A 374 -3.65 8.28 -2.79
CA LYS A 374 -4.40 9.34 -2.11
C LYS A 374 -4.76 10.46 -3.09
N SER A 375 -3.79 10.88 -3.89
CA SER A 375 -3.98 11.93 -4.90
C SER A 375 -4.93 11.47 -6.02
N LEU A 376 -4.85 10.19 -6.41
CA LEU A 376 -5.79 9.56 -7.33
C LEU A 376 -7.21 9.57 -6.78
N ALA A 377 -7.42 9.12 -5.54
CA ALA A 377 -8.73 9.10 -4.89
C ALA A 377 -9.36 10.51 -4.84
N LEU A 378 -8.58 11.52 -4.44
CA LEU A 378 -9.03 12.92 -4.42
C LEU A 378 -9.42 13.42 -5.82
N LYS A 379 -8.60 13.14 -6.84
CA LYS A 379 -8.90 13.57 -8.22
C LYS A 379 -10.14 12.87 -8.76
N MET A 380 -10.28 11.56 -8.51
CA MET A 380 -11.47 10.81 -8.92
C MET A 380 -12.74 11.30 -8.22
N LYS A 381 -12.68 11.67 -6.93
CA LYS A 381 -13.78 12.31 -6.19
C LYS A 381 -14.17 13.64 -6.85
N ASN A 382 -13.21 14.53 -7.11
CA ASN A 382 -13.46 15.86 -7.68
C ASN A 382 -13.98 15.82 -9.13
N GLU A 383 -13.58 14.82 -9.92
CA GLU A 383 -13.98 14.65 -11.32
C GLU A 383 -15.20 13.73 -11.50
N ASN A 384 -15.87 13.32 -10.40
CA ASN A 384 -17.02 12.39 -10.38
C ASN A 384 -16.73 11.02 -11.04
N LEU A 385 -15.46 10.61 -11.10
CA LEU A 385 -15.01 9.34 -11.69
C LEU A 385 -15.24 8.13 -10.77
N MET A 386 -15.71 8.36 -9.54
CA MET A 386 -16.05 7.31 -8.57
C MET A 386 -17.37 6.57 -8.89
N SER A 387 -18.08 7.00 -9.95
CA SER A 387 -19.38 6.44 -10.34
C SER A 387 -19.22 5.28 -11.33
N ASN A 388 -19.13 4.03 -10.85
CA ASN A 388 -19.13 2.79 -11.65
C ASN A 388 -18.14 2.70 -12.83
N SER A 389 -17.08 3.51 -12.84
CA SER A 389 -16.00 3.40 -13.83
C SER A 389 -15.20 2.11 -13.64
N ASP A 390 -14.65 1.58 -14.74
CA ASP A 390 -13.77 0.40 -14.65
C ASP A 390 -12.49 0.71 -13.87
N GLU A 391 -12.00 1.95 -13.97
CA GLU A 391 -10.90 2.49 -13.18
C GLU A 391 -11.21 2.43 -11.68
N PHE A 392 -12.43 2.79 -11.25
CA PHE A 392 -12.80 2.72 -9.84
C PHE A 392 -12.88 1.28 -9.33
N LYS A 393 -13.37 0.33 -10.13
CA LYS A 393 -13.33 -1.11 -9.77
C LYS A 393 -11.90 -1.60 -9.56
N VAL A 394 -10.98 -1.21 -10.46
CA VAL A 394 -9.55 -1.54 -10.33
C VAL A 394 -8.96 -0.88 -9.08
N PHE A 395 -9.31 0.38 -8.80
CA PHE A 395 -8.88 1.09 -7.60
C PHE A 395 -9.33 0.38 -6.31
N LYS A 396 -10.59 -0.07 -6.25
CA LYS A 396 -11.09 -0.86 -5.11
C LYS A 396 -10.30 -2.15 -4.92
N ASN A 397 -10.01 -2.87 -6.01
CA ASN A 397 -9.19 -4.08 -5.95
C ASN A 397 -7.76 -3.79 -5.44
N VAL A 398 -7.16 -2.67 -5.84
CA VAL A 398 -5.85 -2.24 -5.32
C VAL A 398 -5.93 -1.94 -3.83
N LEU A 399 -6.93 -1.17 -3.39
CA LEU A 399 -7.12 -0.83 -1.97
C LEU A 399 -7.34 -2.09 -1.12
N ASP A 400 -8.13 -3.05 -1.59
CA ASP A 400 -8.39 -4.31 -0.90
C ASP A 400 -7.14 -5.15 -0.72
N ASN A 401 -6.29 -5.21 -1.76
CA ASN A 401 -5.01 -5.90 -1.67
C ASN A 401 -4.05 -5.22 -0.68
N ILE A 402 -4.09 -3.88 -0.58
CA ILE A 402 -3.30 -3.11 0.39
C ILE A 402 -3.78 -3.39 1.82
N ILE A 403 -5.09 -3.42 2.06
CA ILE A 403 -5.67 -3.74 3.37
C ILE A 403 -5.28 -5.15 3.77
N LYS A 404 -5.45 -6.13 2.88
CA LYS A 404 -5.05 -7.53 3.13
C LYS A 404 -3.55 -7.67 3.41
N PHE A 405 -2.72 -6.91 2.70
CA PHE A 405 -1.28 -6.89 2.95
C PHE A 405 -0.97 -6.39 4.37
N ASP A 406 -1.64 -5.34 4.83
CA ASP A 406 -1.46 -4.83 6.19
C ASP A 406 -2.00 -5.78 7.25
N GLU A 407 -3.15 -6.42 7.03
CA GLU A 407 -3.68 -7.46 7.93
C GLU A 407 -2.69 -8.61 8.11
N THR A 408 -1.97 -8.98 7.05
CA THR A 408 -1.01 -10.08 7.07
C THR A 408 0.33 -9.68 7.72
N HIS A 409 0.81 -8.46 7.50
CA HIS A 409 2.17 -8.05 7.88
C HIS A 409 2.24 -7.01 9.01
N GLY A 410 1.15 -6.28 9.29
CA GLY A 410 1.05 -5.20 10.27
C GLY A 410 2.07 -4.07 10.08
N LYS A 411 2.51 -3.82 8.83
CA LYS A 411 3.59 -2.88 8.51
C LYS A 411 3.11 -1.46 8.27
N LEU A 412 1.95 -1.28 7.65
CA LEU A 412 1.41 0.01 7.24
C LEU A 412 0.73 0.69 8.41
N SER A 413 -0.07 -0.04 9.18
CA SER A 413 -0.76 0.46 10.37
C SER A 413 0.18 0.88 11.50
N LYS A 414 1.46 0.49 11.49
CA LYS A 414 2.48 0.94 12.45
C LYS A 414 3.28 2.16 11.98
N ASP A 415 3.17 2.53 10.71
CA ASP A 415 3.93 3.63 10.12
C ASP A 415 3.08 4.89 10.04
N THR A 416 3.42 5.93 10.82
CA THR A 416 2.61 7.16 10.92
C THR A 416 2.33 7.82 9.57
N THR A 417 3.27 7.77 8.62
CA THR A 417 3.03 8.32 7.27
C THR A 417 2.06 7.45 6.50
N CYS A 418 2.20 6.12 6.52
CA CYS A 418 1.24 5.22 5.89
C CYS A 418 -0.15 5.34 6.51
N GLN A 419 -0.27 5.46 7.84
CA GLN A 419 -1.53 5.72 8.53
C GLN A 419 -2.23 6.96 7.92
N PHE A 420 -1.49 8.07 7.78
CA PHE A 420 -2.04 9.31 7.23
C PHE A 420 -2.49 9.20 5.77
N LEU A 421 -1.72 8.46 4.98
CA LEU A 421 -2.06 8.25 3.57
C LEU A 421 -3.26 7.31 3.42
N LEU A 422 -3.35 6.23 4.22
CA LEU A 422 -4.46 5.28 4.19
C LEU A 422 -5.78 5.91 4.64
N VAL A 423 -5.78 6.61 5.77
CA VAL A 423 -6.97 7.36 6.23
C VAL A 423 -7.37 8.38 5.17
N GLY A 424 -6.40 9.11 4.62
CA GLY A 424 -6.64 10.06 3.53
C GLY A 424 -7.21 9.43 2.26
N ILE A 425 -6.85 8.19 1.92
CA ILE A 425 -7.45 7.46 0.80
C ILE A 425 -8.92 7.14 1.10
N ILE A 426 -9.22 6.60 2.28
CA ILE A 426 -10.57 6.16 2.67
C ILE A 426 -11.53 7.35 2.75
N LEU A 427 -11.10 8.49 3.28
CA LEU A 427 -11.92 9.72 3.36
C LEU A 427 -12.28 10.30 1.98
N ASN A 428 -11.58 9.90 0.92
CA ASN A 428 -11.90 10.30 -0.44
C ASN A 428 -12.80 9.29 -1.18
N LEU A 429 -13.23 8.20 -0.53
CA LEU A 429 -14.21 7.27 -1.08
C LEU A 429 -15.64 7.83 -0.97
N PRO A 430 -16.55 7.48 -1.89
CA PRO A 430 -17.99 7.62 -1.67
C PRO A 430 -18.42 6.89 -0.39
N ALA A 431 -19.38 7.47 0.35
CA ALA A 431 -19.83 6.91 1.63
C ALA A 431 -20.36 5.46 1.48
N GLU A 432 -21.07 5.17 0.38
CA GLU A 432 -21.58 3.83 0.01
C GLU A 432 -20.48 2.77 -0.21
N GLU A 433 -19.24 3.19 -0.51
CA GLU A 433 -18.10 2.28 -0.74
C GLU A 433 -17.24 2.08 0.52
N VAL A 434 -17.53 2.83 1.59
CA VAL A 434 -16.88 2.63 2.89
C VAL A 434 -17.50 1.41 3.56
N SER A 435 -16.83 0.26 3.50
CA SER A 435 -17.26 -1.00 4.12
C SER A 435 -16.59 -1.27 5.48
N GLU A 436 -17.03 -2.33 6.17
CA GLU A 436 -16.54 -2.72 7.50
C GLU A 436 -15.01 -2.93 7.56
N LYS A 437 -14.39 -3.41 6.47
CA LYS A 437 -12.93 -3.57 6.38
C LYS A 437 -12.18 -2.23 6.49
N HIS A 438 -12.73 -1.17 5.88
CA HIS A 438 -12.17 0.18 5.97
C HIS A 438 -12.28 0.70 7.41
N VAL A 439 -13.45 0.52 8.03
CA VAL A 439 -13.70 0.89 9.43
C VAL A 439 -12.76 0.16 10.38
N LYS A 440 -12.55 -1.15 10.19
CA LYS A 440 -11.60 -1.94 10.99
C LYS A 440 -10.19 -1.40 10.88
N LEU A 441 -9.73 -1.09 9.66
CA LEU A 441 -8.41 -0.51 9.44
C LEU A 441 -8.26 0.85 10.13
N ILE A 442 -9.24 1.76 9.97
CA ILE A 442 -9.22 3.07 10.64
C ILE A 442 -9.18 2.89 12.17
N LYS A 443 -10.04 2.05 12.73
CA LYS A 443 -10.03 1.77 14.18
C LYS A 443 -8.70 1.20 14.66
N ALA A 444 -8.06 0.33 13.88
CA ALA A 444 -6.75 -0.21 14.21
C ALA A 444 -5.67 0.90 14.21
N ILE A 445 -5.70 1.79 13.23
CA ILE A 445 -4.80 2.97 13.17
C ILE A 445 -4.99 3.86 14.39
N PHE A 446 -6.25 4.13 14.77
CA PHE A 446 -6.59 5.02 15.87
C PHE A 446 -6.25 4.48 17.28
N LYS A 447 -6.06 3.17 17.42
CA LYS A 447 -5.61 2.56 18.69
C LYS A 447 -4.17 2.91 19.04
N GLU A 448 -3.37 3.37 18.09
CA GLU A 448 -1.99 3.81 18.35
C GLU A 448 -1.98 5.16 19.11
N LYS A 449 -0.99 5.37 19.99
CA LYS A 449 -1.00 6.50 20.94
C LYS A 449 -0.98 7.90 20.30
N SER A 450 -0.55 8.05 19.05
CA SER A 450 -0.31 9.35 18.40
C SER A 450 -1.38 9.77 17.38
N SER A 451 -2.37 8.94 17.10
CA SER A 451 -3.33 9.13 15.99
C SER A 451 -4.55 9.98 16.35
N GLU A 452 -4.96 10.03 17.62
CA GLU A 452 -6.15 10.75 18.08
C GLU A 452 -6.10 12.24 17.68
N MET A 453 -5.03 12.96 18.01
CA MET A 453 -4.90 14.38 17.68
C MET A 453 -4.76 14.65 16.16
N VAL A 454 -4.21 13.71 15.40
CA VAL A 454 -3.84 13.95 13.99
C VAL A 454 -5.03 13.81 13.05
N PHE A 455 -5.95 12.89 13.34
CA PHE A 455 -7.02 12.51 12.41
C PHE A 455 -8.43 12.89 12.88
N SER A 456 -8.58 13.36 14.13
CA SER A 456 -9.88 13.73 14.68
C SER A 456 -10.59 14.75 13.78
N LYS A 457 -9.87 15.75 13.27
CA LYS A 457 -10.45 16.78 12.43
C LYS A 457 -10.97 16.21 11.12
N GLU A 458 -10.15 15.47 10.39
CA GLU A 458 -10.50 14.99 9.04
C GLU A 458 -11.69 14.03 9.05
N ILE A 459 -11.78 13.16 10.05
CA ILE A 459 -12.93 12.25 10.18
C ILE A 459 -14.20 13.01 10.57
N VAL A 460 -14.09 13.98 11.48
CA VAL A 460 -15.23 14.80 11.90
C VAL A 460 -15.72 15.68 10.75
N ASP A 461 -14.82 16.27 9.97
CA ASP A 461 -15.16 17.05 8.79
C ASP A 461 -15.90 16.17 7.76
N GLU A 462 -15.49 14.91 7.57
CA GLU A 462 -16.18 13.98 6.66
C GLU A 462 -17.57 13.56 7.18
N LEU A 463 -17.71 13.19 8.46
CA LEU A 463 -19.02 12.90 9.06
C LEU A 463 -19.96 14.12 8.90
N THR A 464 -19.43 15.30 9.18
CA THR A 464 -20.17 16.57 9.09
C THR A 464 -20.62 16.84 7.65
N ARG A 465 -19.72 16.66 6.67
CA ARG A 465 -20.03 16.76 5.24
C ARG A 465 -21.16 15.80 4.84
N SER A 466 -21.08 14.52 5.21
CA SER A 466 -22.13 13.54 4.91
C SER A 466 -23.48 13.94 5.52
N VAL A 467 -23.50 14.53 6.73
CA VAL A 467 -24.71 15.07 7.34
C VAL A 467 -25.27 16.27 6.56
N GLU A 468 -24.42 17.20 6.14
CA GLU A 468 -24.81 18.38 5.36
C GLU A 468 -25.34 18.01 3.96
N GLU A 469 -24.70 17.05 3.30
CA GLU A 469 -25.08 16.52 1.98
C GLU A 469 -26.24 15.51 2.05
N LYS A 470 -26.71 15.16 3.26
CA LYS A 470 -27.79 14.19 3.50
C LYS A 470 -27.49 12.78 2.99
N GLU A 471 -26.22 12.40 2.98
CA GLU A 471 -25.75 11.06 2.67
C GLU A 471 -26.09 10.13 3.86
N ARG A 472 -27.16 9.33 3.74
CA ARG A 472 -27.55 8.39 4.80
C ARG A 472 -26.72 7.10 4.81
N GLU A 473 -26.31 6.65 3.62
CA GLU A 473 -25.55 5.42 3.45
C GLU A 473 -24.12 5.60 3.97
N GLY A 474 -23.61 4.64 4.75
CA GLY A 474 -22.28 4.70 5.36
C GLY A 474 -22.18 5.55 6.65
N LEU A 475 -23.23 6.26 7.08
CA LEU A 475 -23.19 7.02 8.35
C LEU A 475 -22.92 6.15 9.56
N ASN A 476 -23.48 4.93 9.63
CA ASN A 476 -23.17 3.97 10.70
C ASN A 476 -21.67 3.71 10.83
N ASN A 477 -20.98 3.56 9.69
CA ASN A 477 -19.55 3.30 9.66
C ASN A 477 -18.77 4.47 10.26
N TRP A 478 -19.11 5.70 9.88
CA TRP A 478 -18.50 6.91 10.43
C TRP A 478 -18.83 7.13 11.91
N ILE A 479 -20.09 6.97 12.33
CA ILE A 479 -20.53 7.06 13.72
C ILE A 479 -19.73 6.07 14.58
N SER A 480 -19.57 4.84 14.11
CA SER A 480 -18.85 3.80 14.83
C SER A 480 -17.35 4.11 15.01
N VAL A 481 -16.76 4.93 14.14
CA VAL A 481 -15.37 5.40 14.24
C VAL A 481 -15.29 6.62 15.15
N VAL A 482 -16.13 7.64 14.89
CA VAL A 482 -16.13 8.92 15.61
C VAL A 482 -16.41 8.73 17.09
N TYR A 483 -17.45 7.98 17.42
CA TYR A 483 -17.82 7.70 18.80
C TYR A 483 -17.18 6.41 19.32
N GLY A 484 -16.27 5.78 18.56
CA GLY A 484 -15.56 4.59 19.01
C GLY A 484 -14.59 4.87 20.17
N PHE A 485 -14.14 3.80 20.82
CA PHE A 485 -13.22 3.87 21.95
C PHE A 485 -12.05 2.88 21.84
N LYS A 486 -11.03 3.11 22.66
CA LYS A 486 -9.94 2.20 23.00
C LYS A 486 -9.85 2.05 24.52
N ILE A 487 -9.26 0.94 24.96
CA ILE A 487 -9.01 0.67 26.37
C ILE A 487 -7.52 0.85 26.63
N GLU A 488 -7.17 1.69 27.58
CA GLU A 488 -5.79 1.89 28.01
C GLU A 488 -5.57 1.27 29.39
N GLU A 489 -4.53 0.44 29.49
CA GLU A 489 -4.10 -0.20 30.73
C GLU A 489 -3.15 0.73 31.50
N TYR A 490 -3.54 1.11 32.71
CA TYR A 490 -2.72 1.87 33.63
C TYR A 490 -2.25 1.00 34.80
N LYS A 491 -0.94 0.72 34.84
CA LYS A 491 -0.32 -0.07 35.91
C LYS A 491 0.19 0.84 37.03
N MET A 492 -0.50 0.82 38.16
CA MET A 492 -0.03 1.46 39.39
C MET A 492 1.06 0.61 40.04
N LYS A 493 2.32 0.91 39.71
CA LYS A 493 3.50 0.16 40.16
C LYS A 493 3.60 -0.05 41.68
N PHE A 494 3.05 0.87 42.47
CA PHE A 494 3.20 0.86 43.93
C PHE A 494 2.22 -0.07 44.67
N ILE A 495 1.09 -0.42 44.06
CA ILE A 495 0.03 -1.22 44.71
C ILE A 495 -0.36 -2.48 43.91
N ASN A 496 0.41 -2.81 42.86
CA ASN A 496 0.15 -3.93 41.96
C ASN A 496 -1.31 -3.98 41.46
N PHE A 497 -1.87 -2.79 41.25
CA PHE A 497 -3.23 -2.58 40.76
C PHE A 497 -3.16 -2.16 39.29
N THR A 498 -4.05 -2.74 38.49
CA THR A 498 -4.19 -2.41 37.07
C THR A 498 -5.55 -1.80 36.87
N GLU A 499 -5.58 -0.56 36.41
CA GLU A 499 -6.79 0.16 36.06
C GLU A 499 -6.97 0.16 34.55
N TYR A 500 -8.18 -0.12 34.08
CA TYR A 500 -8.53 -0.03 32.67
C TYR A 500 -9.35 1.24 32.47
N THR A 501 -8.87 2.13 31.60
CA THR A 501 -9.54 3.39 31.30
C THR A 501 -10.06 3.38 29.87
N VAL A 502 -11.28 3.88 29.70
CA VAL A 502 -11.91 4.05 28.39
C VAL A 502 -11.45 5.39 27.83
N LYS A 503 -10.92 5.40 26.60
CA LYS A 503 -10.52 6.61 25.89
C LYS A 503 -11.20 6.66 24.52
N PRO A 504 -11.69 7.83 24.08
CA PRO A 504 -12.27 7.93 22.75
C PRO A 504 -11.21 7.75 21.66
N LEU A 505 -11.64 7.35 20.46
CA LEU A 505 -10.76 7.38 19.29
C LEU A 505 -10.62 8.81 18.74
N VAL A 506 -11.69 9.60 18.80
CA VAL A 506 -11.70 11.00 18.38
C VAL A 506 -11.70 11.91 19.61
N HIS A 507 -10.87 12.95 19.58
CA HIS A 507 -10.73 13.86 20.71
C HIS A 507 -12.08 14.50 21.08
N VAL A 508 -12.40 14.51 22.39
CA VAL A 508 -13.74 14.83 22.92
C VAL A 508 -14.27 16.20 22.51
N GLU A 509 -13.40 17.20 22.32
CA GLU A 509 -13.82 18.53 21.84
C GLU A 509 -14.50 18.50 20.47
N TYR A 510 -14.11 17.58 19.59
CA TYR A 510 -14.80 17.40 18.31
C TYR A 510 -16.15 16.71 18.47
N LEU A 511 -16.29 15.80 19.44
CA LEU A 511 -17.57 15.17 19.75
C LEU A 511 -18.56 16.21 20.29
N LYS A 512 -18.11 17.06 21.23
CA LYS A 512 -18.86 18.23 21.73
C LYS A 512 -19.27 19.15 20.57
N LYS A 513 -18.37 19.40 19.62
CA LYS A 513 -18.64 20.20 18.42
C LYS A 513 -19.75 19.57 17.58
N ILE A 514 -19.69 18.27 17.30
CA ILE A 514 -20.73 17.57 16.54
C ILE A 514 -22.09 17.72 17.22
N ARG A 515 -22.20 17.43 18.53
CA ARG A 515 -23.48 17.56 19.25
C ARG A 515 -24.04 18.99 19.18
N ARG A 516 -23.20 19.99 19.45
CA ARG A 516 -23.62 21.40 19.53
C ARG A 516 -23.96 22.03 18.19
N GLU A 517 -23.14 21.80 17.17
CA GLU A 517 -23.26 22.49 15.88
C GLU A 517 -24.08 21.68 14.87
N TYR A 518 -23.98 20.35 14.92
CA TYR A 518 -24.53 19.46 13.89
C TYR A 518 -25.57 18.46 14.40
N GLY A 519 -25.78 18.37 15.72
CA GLY A 519 -26.68 17.40 16.35
C GLY A 519 -28.08 17.41 15.74
N ASN A 520 -28.71 18.58 15.62
CA ASN A 520 -30.04 18.70 15.03
C ASN A 520 -30.13 18.19 13.58
N SER A 521 -29.10 18.42 12.77
CA SER A 521 -29.06 17.94 11.38
C SER A 521 -28.85 16.43 11.34
N LEU A 522 -27.97 15.92 12.20
CA LEU A 522 -27.70 14.49 12.36
C LEU A 522 -28.96 13.74 12.81
N PHE A 523 -29.70 14.27 13.80
CA PHE A 523 -30.92 13.64 14.31
C PHE A 523 -32.01 13.54 13.23
N LYS A 524 -32.24 14.64 12.49
CA LYS A 524 -33.19 14.66 11.37
C LYS A 524 -32.85 13.66 10.28
N LEU A 525 -31.56 13.40 10.06
CA LEU A 525 -31.10 12.52 9.00
C LEU A 525 -31.09 11.05 9.41
N TYR A 526 -30.77 10.77 10.68
CA TYR A 526 -30.31 9.44 11.10
C TYR A 526 -30.94 8.88 12.39
N CYS A 527 -31.86 9.59 13.04
CA CYS A 527 -32.68 8.96 14.08
C CYS A 527 -33.82 8.12 13.45
N PRO A 528 -34.24 7.02 14.10
CA PRO A 528 -33.78 6.51 15.41
C PRO A 528 -32.49 5.67 15.38
N GLU A 529 -31.95 5.33 14.20
CA GLU A 529 -30.79 4.45 14.06
C GLU A 529 -29.55 4.93 14.83
N LEU A 530 -29.33 6.25 14.91
CA LEU A 530 -28.28 6.86 15.72
C LEU A 530 -28.31 6.37 17.18
N ILE A 531 -29.49 6.31 17.79
CA ILE A 531 -29.65 5.95 19.20
C ILE A 531 -29.25 4.50 19.41
N PHE A 532 -29.64 3.60 18.49
CA PHE A 532 -29.26 2.20 18.54
C PHE A 532 -27.75 2.00 18.34
N GLU A 533 -27.13 2.71 17.40
CA GLU A 533 -25.67 2.64 17.18
C GLU A 533 -24.89 3.14 18.40
N LEU A 534 -25.31 4.25 19.00
CA LEU A 534 -24.69 4.77 20.23
C LEU A 534 -24.90 3.82 21.41
N LYS A 535 -26.09 3.23 21.54
CA LYS A 535 -26.36 2.20 22.55
C LYS A 535 -25.41 1.01 22.39
N VAL A 536 -25.21 0.50 21.17
CA VAL A 536 -24.27 -0.59 20.91
C VAL A 536 -22.83 -0.23 21.32
N ILE A 537 -22.43 1.04 21.16
CA ILE A 537 -21.12 1.51 21.64
C ILE A 537 -21.09 1.51 23.17
N MET A 538 -22.12 2.04 23.83
CA MET A 538 -22.23 2.06 25.29
C MET A 538 -22.25 0.65 25.90
N ASP A 539 -23.01 -0.28 25.32
CA ASP A 539 -23.04 -1.69 25.72
C ASP A 539 -21.64 -2.32 25.62
N LYS A 540 -20.91 -2.08 24.52
CA LYS A 540 -19.53 -2.56 24.38
C LYS A 540 -18.59 -1.99 25.44
N ILE A 541 -18.80 -0.75 25.88
CA ILE A 541 -18.01 -0.14 26.97
C ILE A 541 -18.33 -0.84 28.28
N ILE A 542 -19.62 -1.03 28.59
CA ILE A 542 -20.11 -1.71 29.80
C ILE A 542 -19.57 -3.14 29.87
N ASP A 543 -19.58 -3.87 28.75
CA ASP A 543 -19.07 -5.24 28.67
C ASP A 543 -17.54 -5.33 28.77
N SER A 544 -16.83 -4.25 28.47
CA SER A 544 -15.37 -4.24 28.39
C SER A 544 -14.69 -3.81 29.69
N VAL A 545 -15.31 -2.92 30.45
CA VAL A 545 -14.76 -2.39 31.70
C VAL A 545 -15.89 -2.31 32.74
N ASP A 546 -15.68 -2.92 33.89
CA ASP A 546 -16.67 -2.92 34.96
C ASP A 546 -16.96 -1.50 35.46
N ASN A 547 -18.18 -1.30 35.98
CA ASN A 547 -18.65 -0.07 36.62
C ASN A 547 -18.63 1.19 35.73
N GLN A 548 -18.56 1.08 34.40
CA GLN A 548 -18.69 2.26 33.53
C GLN A 548 -20.10 2.86 33.58
N PHE A 549 -20.21 4.18 33.40
CA PHE A 549 -21.46 4.93 33.49
C PHE A 549 -22.17 4.84 34.86
N ASN A 550 -21.43 4.52 35.93
CA ASN A 550 -21.98 4.57 37.27
C ASN A 550 -22.28 6.01 37.72
N PHE A 551 -23.00 6.16 38.83
CA PHE A 551 -23.38 7.47 39.38
C PHE A 551 -22.19 8.40 39.68
N GLY A 552 -21.03 7.86 40.06
CA GLY A 552 -19.82 8.65 40.31
C GLY A 552 -19.14 9.17 39.04
N GLN A 553 -19.32 8.49 37.90
CA GLN A 553 -18.81 8.94 36.59
C GLN A 553 -19.80 9.84 35.85
N ILE A 554 -21.10 9.59 36.02
CA ILE A 554 -22.21 10.34 35.41
C ILE A 554 -23.18 10.73 36.52
N SER A 555 -22.96 11.91 37.12
CA SER A 555 -23.77 12.39 38.24
C SER A 555 -25.20 12.76 37.83
N THR A 556 -25.39 13.36 36.65
CA THR A 556 -26.68 13.80 36.11
C THR A 556 -26.80 13.49 34.62
N ILE A 557 -28.04 13.34 34.14
CA ILE A 557 -28.31 13.20 32.70
C ILE A 557 -28.43 14.57 32.04
N GLU A 558 -28.97 15.56 32.75
CA GLU A 558 -29.04 16.95 32.33
C GLU A 558 -27.73 17.72 32.55
N ASP A 559 -27.63 18.88 31.90
CA ASP A 559 -26.49 19.78 32.05
C ASP A 559 -26.56 20.47 33.43
N HIS A 560 -25.80 19.96 34.41
CA HIS A 560 -25.80 20.44 35.80
C HIS A 560 -24.36 20.71 36.30
N PRO A 561 -24.12 21.67 37.22
CA PRO A 561 -22.79 21.92 37.80
C PRO A 561 -22.14 20.68 38.42
N GLN A 562 -22.93 19.79 39.03
CA GLN A 562 -22.45 18.50 39.58
C GLN A 562 -21.82 17.59 38.52
N GLY A 563 -22.08 17.83 37.23
CA GLY A 563 -21.45 17.14 36.12
C GLY A 563 -20.03 17.60 35.78
N LYS A 564 -19.47 18.62 36.47
CA LYS A 564 -18.15 19.21 36.15
C LYS A 564 -17.00 18.20 36.21
N TYR A 565 -17.07 17.20 37.08
CA TYR A 565 -16.04 16.17 37.25
C TYR A 565 -16.42 14.83 36.61
N ASN A 566 -17.51 14.79 35.84
CA ASN A 566 -17.88 13.59 35.11
C ASN A 566 -16.82 13.24 34.05
N ASP A 567 -16.77 11.96 33.66
CA ASP A 567 -15.93 11.57 32.53
C ASP A 567 -16.42 12.26 31.26
N GLU A 568 -15.55 13.04 30.62
CA GLU A 568 -15.95 13.89 29.49
C GLU A 568 -16.46 13.08 28.29
N TYR A 569 -15.88 11.91 28.00
CA TYR A 569 -16.28 11.10 26.86
C TYR A 569 -17.57 10.34 27.13
N LEU A 570 -17.66 9.68 28.29
CA LEU A 570 -18.88 8.95 28.67
C LEU A 570 -20.07 9.91 28.78
N SER A 571 -19.85 11.11 29.32
CA SER A 571 -20.87 12.16 29.38
C SER A 571 -21.33 12.58 27.99
N GLU A 572 -20.41 12.74 27.04
CA GLU A 572 -20.76 13.13 25.68
C GLU A 572 -21.64 12.09 24.98
N LEU A 573 -21.39 10.78 25.20
CA LEU A 573 -22.26 9.72 24.70
C LEU A 573 -23.67 9.82 25.31
N VAL A 574 -23.76 10.00 26.63
CA VAL A 574 -25.02 10.11 27.36
C VAL A 574 -25.82 11.32 26.87
N TYR A 575 -25.17 12.48 26.76
CA TYR A 575 -25.81 13.71 26.31
C TYR A 575 -26.29 13.62 24.86
N LEU A 576 -25.52 12.99 23.97
CA LEU A 576 -25.94 12.81 22.59
C LEU A 576 -27.14 11.86 22.47
N VAL A 577 -27.14 10.74 23.21
CA VAL A 577 -28.27 9.81 23.27
C VAL A 577 -29.51 10.51 23.84
N ARG A 578 -29.36 11.24 24.95
CA ARG A 578 -30.41 12.06 25.55
C ARG A 578 -31.00 13.04 24.54
N ASP A 579 -30.16 13.83 23.88
CA ASP A 579 -30.61 14.86 22.92
C ASP A 579 -31.30 14.22 21.69
N ALA A 580 -30.80 13.08 21.21
CA ALA A 580 -31.43 12.31 20.14
C ALA A 580 -32.78 11.71 20.56
N MET A 581 -32.91 11.19 21.79
CA MET A 581 -34.18 10.68 22.32
C MET A 581 -35.20 11.81 22.54
N ILE A 582 -34.76 12.98 23.01
CA ILE A 582 -35.62 14.17 23.11
C ILE A 582 -36.18 14.50 21.74
N PHE A 583 -35.35 14.50 20.69
CA PHE A 583 -35.78 14.75 19.31
C PHE A 583 -36.81 13.70 18.83
N GLU A 584 -36.55 12.41 19.05
CA GLU A 584 -37.47 11.33 18.66
C GLU A 584 -38.85 11.44 19.35
N VAL A 585 -38.86 11.78 20.64
CA VAL A 585 -40.10 11.94 21.40
C VAL A 585 -40.82 13.24 21.04
N SER A 586 -40.09 14.35 20.83
CA SER A 586 -40.72 15.64 20.54
C SER A 586 -41.26 15.72 19.11
N GLU A 587 -40.43 15.37 18.13
CA GLU A 587 -40.71 15.55 16.70
C GLU A 587 -41.40 14.32 16.09
N ASN A 588 -40.88 13.12 16.38
CA ASN A 588 -41.34 11.88 15.73
C ASN A 588 -42.39 11.10 16.53
N LYS A 589 -42.68 11.53 17.77
CA LYS A 589 -43.61 10.86 18.70
C LYS A 589 -43.29 9.38 18.91
N ASN A 590 -42.01 9.03 18.83
CA ASN A 590 -41.53 7.67 19.01
C ASN A 590 -41.34 7.40 20.50
N PHE A 591 -42.40 6.94 21.17
CA PHE A 591 -42.38 6.64 22.60
C PHE A 591 -41.82 5.25 22.93
N GLU A 592 -41.86 4.32 21.97
CA GLU A 592 -41.38 2.94 22.14
C GLU A 592 -39.89 2.88 22.49
N ILE A 593 -39.10 3.84 22.00
CA ILE A 593 -37.67 3.92 22.31
C ILE A 593 -37.42 4.15 23.80
N VAL A 594 -38.26 4.91 24.49
CA VAL A 594 -38.15 5.15 25.93
C VAL A 594 -38.44 3.86 26.69
N GLU A 595 -39.48 3.13 26.30
CA GLU A 595 -39.81 1.83 26.89
C GLU A 595 -38.65 0.82 26.72
N SER A 596 -37.99 0.82 25.56
CA SER A 596 -36.85 -0.06 25.30
C SER A 596 -35.69 0.21 26.25
N PHE A 597 -35.40 1.48 26.56
CA PHE A 597 -34.34 1.89 27.49
C PHE A 597 -34.66 1.53 28.94
N LEU A 598 -35.93 1.57 29.35
CA LEU A 598 -36.35 1.18 30.71
C LEU A 598 -36.19 -0.32 30.97
N LYS A 599 -36.23 -1.15 29.91
CA LYS A 599 -36.08 -2.61 29.98
C LYS A 599 -34.62 -3.06 30.04
N GLU A 600 -33.67 -2.16 29.80
CA GLU A 600 -32.25 -2.48 29.82
C GLU A 600 -31.74 -2.78 31.23
N LYS A 601 -30.75 -3.68 31.32
CA LYS A 601 -30.19 -4.10 32.61
C LYS A 601 -29.36 -3.01 33.28
N HIS A 602 -28.57 -2.28 32.49
CA HIS A 602 -27.66 -1.27 33.02
C HIS A 602 -28.43 0.02 33.38
N SER A 603 -28.16 0.58 34.56
CA SER A 603 -28.93 1.71 35.11
C SER A 603 -28.85 2.96 34.24
N ILE A 604 -27.73 3.22 33.55
CA ILE A 604 -27.60 4.40 32.68
C ILE A 604 -28.74 4.55 31.67
N PHE A 605 -29.20 3.44 31.07
CA PHE A 605 -30.29 3.46 30.09
C PHE A 605 -31.63 3.77 30.76
N LYS A 606 -31.89 3.17 31.93
CA LYS A 606 -33.07 3.47 32.74
C LYS A 606 -33.09 4.95 33.17
N ARG A 607 -31.94 5.49 33.60
CA ARG A 607 -31.78 6.90 33.99
C ARG A 607 -32.09 7.84 32.82
N ILE A 608 -31.54 7.58 31.64
CA ILE A 608 -31.89 8.33 30.43
C ILE A 608 -33.41 8.23 30.17
N GLY A 609 -33.99 7.02 30.20
CA GLY A 609 -35.42 6.81 30.00
C GLY A 609 -36.30 7.61 30.99
N LEU A 610 -35.97 7.58 32.28
CA LEU A 610 -36.67 8.33 33.34
C LEU A 610 -36.54 9.85 33.15
N HIS A 611 -35.36 10.34 32.75
CA HIS A 611 -35.16 11.74 32.41
C HIS A 611 -36.04 12.18 31.23
N ILE A 612 -36.19 11.33 30.21
CA ILE A 612 -37.10 11.60 29.08
C ILE A 612 -38.56 11.59 29.53
N ILE A 613 -38.96 10.66 30.42
CA ILE A 613 -40.32 10.67 31.01
C ILE A 613 -40.57 11.96 31.78
N ASP A 614 -39.64 12.41 32.64
CA ASP A 614 -39.80 13.67 33.38
C ASP A 614 -40.08 14.85 32.44
N LYS A 615 -39.29 14.96 31.37
CA LYS A 615 -39.43 16.06 30.39
C LYS A 615 -40.73 16.02 29.59
N PHE A 616 -41.25 14.83 29.30
CA PHE A 616 -42.47 14.62 28.50
C PHE A 616 -43.54 13.88 29.30
N TYR A 617 -43.69 14.24 30.58
CA TYR A 617 -44.48 13.48 31.55
C TYR A 617 -45.93 13.23 31.10
N ASP A 618 -46.58 14.23 30.54
CA ASP A 618 -48.00 14.12 30.16
C ASP A 618 -48.23 13.04 29.08
N ASP A 619 -47.25 12.84 28.19
CA ASP A 619 -47.29 11.85 27.13
C ASP A 619 -46.79 10.46 27.59
N LEU A 620 -45.83 10.43 28.53
CA LEU A 620 -45.06 9.23 28.86
C LEU A 620 -45.31 8.64 30.26
N LYS A 621 -46.10 9.29 31.13
CA LYS A 621 -46.29 8.87 32.53
C LYS A 621 -46.71 7.41 32.70
N ASN A 622 -47.43 6.84 31.73
CA ASN A 622 -47.86 5.44 31.78
C ASN A 622 -46.66 4.48 31.85
N LEU A 623 -45.53 4.82 31.22
CA LEU A 623 -44.31 4.00 31.28
C LEU A 623 -43.70 4.00 32.70
N PHE A 624 -43.75 5.12 33.41
CA PHE A 624 -43.29 5.18 34.81
C PHE A 624 -44.20 4.39 35.75
N TRP A 625 -45.51 4.54 35.61
CA TRP A 625 -46.47 3.87 36.50
C TRP A 625 -46.62 2.37 36.24
N SER A 626 -46.20 1.89 35.07
CA SER A 626 -46.19 0.47 34.69
C SER A 626 -44.89 -0.26 35.05
N LEU A 627 -43.93 0.39 35.71
CA LEU A 627 -42.75 -0.29 36.23
C LEU A 627 -43.14 -1.39 37.22
N ASP A 628 -42.59 -2.58 37.02
CA ASP A 628 -42.87 -3.78 37.83
C ASP A 628 -42.28 -3.68 39.25
N GLU A 629 -41.21 -2.90 39.41
CA GLU A 629 -40.46 -2.74 40.66
C GLU A 629 -40.63 -1.32 41.22
N ASN A 630 -40.42 -1.18 42.54
CA ASN A 630 -40.41 0.13 43.20
C ASN A 630 -39.16 0.92 42.76
N PRO A 631 -39.31 2.02 41.99
CA PRO A 631 -38.17 2.75 41.46
C PRO A 631 -37.37 3.49 42.55
N LEU A 632 -37.94 3.71 43.74
CA LEU A 632 -37.25 4.35 44.87
C LEU A 632 -36.25 3.40 45.55
N ALA A 633 -36.37 2.08 45.31
CA ALA A 633 -35.48 1.07 45.90
C ALA A 633 -34.15 0.94 45.13
N ASP A 634 -34.10 1.34 43.86
CA ASP A 634 -32.87 1.36 43.07
C ASP A 634 -32.15 2.71 43.25
N LEU A 635 -31.18 2.74 44.17
CA LEU A 635 -30.37 3.94 44.43
C LEU A 635 -29.64 4.46 43.19
N SER A 636 -29.38 3.62 42.18
CA SER A 636 -28.74 4.09 40.95
C SER A 636 -29.64 4.99 40.11
N LEU A 637 -30.95 4.99 40.38
CA LEU A 637 -31.96 5.82 39.71
C LEU A 637 -32.38 7.03 40.56
N TYR A 638 -31.78 7.21 41.74
CA TYR A 638 -32.24 8.14 42.77
C TYR A 638 -32.47 9.55 42.24
N HIS A 639 -31.50 10.09 41.52
CA HIS A 639 -31.54 11.47 41.02
C HIS A 639 -32.70 11.67 40.03
N GLU A 640 -32.81 10.79 39.04
CA GLU A 640 -33.83 10.92 37.98
C GLU A 640 -35.24 10.65 38.50
N VAL A 641 -35.41 9.70 39.45
CA VAL A 641 -36.70 9.48 40.12
C VAL A 641 -37.07 10.67 40.99
N TYR A 642 -36.12 11.23 41.73
CA TYR A 642 -36.35 12.39 42.60
C TYR A 642 -36.81 13.60 41.81
N GLU A 643 -36.11 13.95 40.73
CA GLU A 643 -36.48 15.10 39.89
C GLU A 643 -37.82 14.86 39.19
N LEU A 644 -38.11 13.63 38.73
CA LEU A 644 -39.42 13.29 38.15
C LEU A 644 -40.56 13.52 39.15
N LEU A 645 -40.42 13.03 40.38
CA LEU A 645 -41.42 13.24 41.44
C LEU A 645 -41.58 14.73 41.74
N LYS A 646 -40.47 15.44 41.93
CA LYS A 646 -40.44 16.89 42.24
C LYS A 646 -41.08 17.76 41.17
N ASN A 647 -40.83 17.46 39.91
CA ASN A 647 -41.32 18.26 38.80
C ASN A 647 -42.79 17.98 38.49
N ASN A 648 -43.29 16.78 38.82
CA ASN A 648 -44.61 16.33 38.36
C ASN A 648 -45.62 15.98 39.47
N SER A 649 -45.25 15.96 40.75
CA SER A 649 -46.12 15.53 41.86
C SER A 649 -47.47 16.27 41.92
N SER A 650 -47.50 17.54 41.53
CA SER A 650 -48.73 18.35 41.47
C SER A 650 -49.76 17.85 40.44
N LYS A 651 -49.32 17.03 39.48
CA LYS A 651 -50.15 16.41 38.44
C LYS A 651 -50.64 15.01 38.80
N PHE A 652 -50.20 14.46 39.93
CA PHE A 652 -50.52 13.08 40.29
C PHE A 652 -51.99 12.97 40.74
N SER A 653 -52.65 11.92 40.27
CA SER A 653 -53.91 11.45 40.83
C SER A 653 -53.73 10.99 42.27
N LYS A 654 -54.84 10.83 42.98
CA LYS A 654 -54.82 10.33 44.36
C LYS A 654 -54.22 8.93 44.43
N GLU A 655 -54.56 8.07 43.46
CA GLU A 655 -54.05 6.70 43.35
C GLU A 655 -52.54 6.67 43.09
N GLU A 656 -52.04 7.54 42.21
CA GLU A 656 -50.60 7.69 41.94
C GLU A 656 -49.85 8.19 43.19
N LEU A 657 -50.41 9.15 43.94
CA LEU A 657 -49.83 9.62 45.20
C LEU A 657 -49.80 8.54 46.29
N ASP A 658 -50.90 7.79 46.45
CA ASP A 658 -50.99 6.70 47.41
C ASP A 658 -49.97 5.59 47.08
N LYS A 659 -49.75 5.30 45.78
CA LYS A 659 -48.72 4.37 45.30
C LYS A 659 -47.30 4.86 45.64
N VAL A 660 -47.00 6.15 45.48
CA VAL A 660 -45.69 6.70 45.87
C VAL A 660 -45.49 6.65 47.38
N ILE A 661 -46.52 6.96 48.17
CA ILE A 661 -46.46 6.85 49.64
C ILE A 661 -46.20 5.39 50.04
N GLU A 662 -46.88 4.43 49.41
CA GLU A 662 -46.63 3.01 49.63
C GLU A 662 -45.18 2.64 49.28
N TRP A 663 -44.66 3.11 48.14
CA TRP A 663 -43.27 2.92 47.76
C TRP A 663 -42.28 3.49 48.77
N ILE A 664 -42.54 4.67 49.33
CA ILE A 664 -41.70 5.28 50.38
C ILE A 664 -41.75 4.45 51.67
N GLU A 665 -42.94 4.00 52.07
CA GLU A 665 -43.12 3.25 53.30
C GLU A 665 -42.53 1.84 53.25
N THR A 666 -42.58 1.21 52.08
CA THR A 666 -42.10 -0.16 51.82
C THR A 666 -40.68 -0.22 51.24
N CYS A 667 -40.03 0.92 51.01
CA CYS A 667 -38.66 0.95 50.50
C CYS A 667 -37.73 0.15 51.42
N TYR A 668 -36.91 -0.72 50.82
CA TYR A 668 -35.95 -1.52 51.57
C TYR A 668 -34.74 -0.67 51.94
N PHE A 669 -34.41 -0.64 53.22
CA PHE A 669 -33.22 0.01 53.76
C PHE A 669 -32.25 -1.04 54.30
N ASP A 670 -30.96 -0.72 54.28
CA ASP A 670 -29.92 -1.59 54.82
C ASP A 670 -30.21 -1.87 56.31
N PRO A 671 -30.20 -3.14 56.77
CA PRO A 671 -30.42 -3.49 58.17
C PRO A 671 -29.49 -2.79 59.17
N GLU A 672 -28.34 -2.29 58.70
CA GLU A 672 -27.37 -1.53 59.51
C GLU A 672 -27.75 -0.05 59.69
N MET A 673 -28.70 0.48 58.91
CA MET A 673 -29.18 1.86 59.05
C MET A 673 -29.95 2.06 60.35
N THR A 674 -29.72 3.19 61.01
CA THR A 674 -30.47 3.55 62.22
C THR A 674 -31.90 3.98 61.88
N GLU A 675 -32.78 3.98 62.87
CA GLU A 675 -34.14 4.50 62.72
C GLU A 675 -34.15 5.97 62.25
N GLU A 676 -33.15 6.75 62.68
CA GLU A 676 -32.94 8.14 62.27
C GLU A 676 -32.52 8.24 60.79
N ASP A 677 -31.61 7.37 60.32
CA ASP A 677 -31.19 7.33 58.91
C ASP A 677 -32.35 6.95 57.97
N ILE A 678 -33.15 5.95 58.36
CA ILE A 678 -34.33 5.51 57.61
C ILE A 678 -35.36 6.63 57.55
N ALA A 679 -35.63 7.29 58.70
CA ALA A 679 -36.54 8.43 58.76
C ALA A 679 -36.05 9.58 57.86
N TYR A 680 -34.75 9.88 57.87
CA TYR A 680 -34.15 10.91 57.02
C TYR A 680 -34.28 10.59 55.52
N SER A 681 -34.07 9.33 55.11
CA SER A 681 -34.28 8.91 53.72
C SER A 681 -35.74 8.98 53.28
N LYS A 682 -36.69 8.52 54.10
CA LYS A 682 -38.14 8.65 53.81
C LYS A 682 -38.54 10.12 53.71
N LYS A 683 -38.05 10.95 54.62
CA LYS A 683 -38.24 12.40 54.64
C LYS A 683 -37.74 13.07 53.35
N LYS A 684 -36.58 12.66 52.81
CA LYS A 684 -36.07 13.16 51.51
C LYS A 684 -37.05 12.89 50.37
N TRP A 685 -37.59 11.68 50.26
CA TRP A 685 -38.57 11.37 49.21
C TRP A 685 -39.86 12.16 49.36
N LEU A 686 -40.37 12.31 50.58
CA LEU A 686 -41.55 13.13 50.86
C LEU A 686 -41.32 14.60 50.50
N TYR A 687 -40.09 15.09 50.69
CA TYR A 687 -39.70 16.46 50.31
C TYR A 687 -39.75 16.71 48.80
N ALA A 688 -39.72 15.66 47.98
CA ALA A 688 -39.93 15.77 46.54
C ALA A 688 -41.41 15.99 46.17
N LEU A 689 -42.37 15.75 47.06
CA LEU A 689 -43.80 15.78 46.71
C LEU A 689 -44.47 17.12 47.02
N ASP A 690 -45.60 17.40 46.38
CA ASP A 690 -46.36 18.65 46.59
C ASP A 690 -46.94 18.67 48.02
N THR A 691 -46.50 19.65 48.81
CA THR A 691 -46.84 19.83 50.23
C THR A 691 -48.27 20.30 50.47
N LYS A 692 -49.11 20.42 49.43
CA LYS A 692 -50.54 20.71 49.58
C LYS A 692 -51.37 19.52 50.04
N ASN A 693 -50.81 18.30 50.07
CA ASN A 693 -51.52 17.11 50.54
C ASN A 693 -51.30 16.90 52.05
N GLU A 694 -52.38 16.89 52.83
CA GLU A 694 -52.35 16.71 54.30
C GLU A 694 -51.60 15.44 54.71
N ARG A 695 -51.80 14.32 54.01
CA ARG A 695 -51.15 13.03 54.32
C ARG A 695 -49.64 13.09 54.13
N ILE A 696 -49.17 13.82 53.12
CA ILE A 696 -47.72 13.98 52.86
C ILE A 696 -47.09 14.83 53.97
N ASN A 697 -47.76 15.90 54.39
CA ASN A 697 -47.29 16.74 55.49
C ASN A 697 -47.27 15.98 56.82
N GLU A 698 -48.30 15.19 57.13
CA GLU A 698 -48.34 14.35 58.34
C GLU A 698 -47.18 13.35 58.36
N LEU A 699 -46.90 12.68 57.23
CA LEU A 699 -45.78 11.76 57.12
C LEU A 699 -44.43 12.49 57.20
N TYR A 700 -44.32 13.68 56.59
CA TYR A 700 -43.11 14.48 56.64
C TYR A 700 -42.81 14.91 58.09
N GLU A 701 -43.78 15.47 58.80
CA GLU A 701 -43.65 15.88 60.21
C GLU A 701 -43.34 14.69 61.12
N LYS A 702 -43.95 13.52 60.88
CA LYS A 702 -43.62 12.28 61.58
C LYS A 702 -42.13 11.96 61.45
N TYR A 703 -41.58 11.96 60.25
CA TYR A 703 -40.17 11.63 60.05
C TYR A 703 -39.21 12.77 60.42
N ASP A 704 -39.63 14.04 60.30
CA ASP A 704 -38.88 15.20 60.78
C ASP A 704 -38.71 15.18 62.30
N SER A 705 -39.72 14.73 63.04
CA SER A 705 -39.63 14.57 64.50
C SER A 705 -38.60 13.52 64.95
N ILE A 706 -38.31 12.53 64.09
CA ILE A 706 -37.31 11.48 64.33
C ILE A 706 -35.93 11.95 63.85
N ALA A 707 -35.87 12.60 62.69
CA ALA A 707 -34.66 13.09 62.04
C ALA A 707 -34.80 14.59 61.68
N PRO A 708 -34.57 15.52 62.63
CA PRO A 708 -34.80 16.96 62.46
C PRO A 708 -33.73 17.65 61.59
N GLY A 709 -32.75 16.89 61.08
CA GLY A 709 -31.69 17.40 60.21
C GLY A 709 -32.25 18.11 58.97
N LYS A 710 -31.65 19.25 58.63
CA LYS A 710 -32.00 19.99 57.42
C LYS A 710 -31.70 19.14 56.18
N ILE A 711 -32.61 19.17 55.21
CA ILE A 711 -32.42 18.50 53.94
C ILE A 711 -31.61 19.42 53.03
N GLU A 712 -30.39 19.01 52.70
CA GLU A 712 -29.52 19.72 51.76
C GLU A 712 -29.34 18.87 50.51
N HIS A 713 -29.43 19.50 49.33
CA HIS A 713 -29.28 18.86 48.02
C HIS A 713 -30.06 17.54 47.84
N PRO A 714 -31.39 17.52 48.10
CA PRO A 714 -32.15 16.28 48.22
C PRO A 714 -32.18 15.40 46.96
N GLY A 715 -31.96 15.96 45.76
CA GLY A 715 -31.88 15.20 44.52
C GLY A 715 -30.55 14.51 44.27
N PHE A 716 -29.58 14.63 45.19
CA PHE A 716 -28.23 14.08 45.02
C PHE A 716 -27.87 13.12 46.15
N LEU A 717 -27.35 11.95 45.79
CA LEU A 717 -26.75 11.02 46.76
C LEU A 717 -25.41 11.55 47.29
N ILE A 718 -24.65 12.22 46.41
CA ILE A 718 -23.38 12.86 46.72
C ILE A 718 -23.41 14.26 46.11
N TRP A 719 -23.07 15.27 46.91
CA TRP A 719 -22.95 16.66 46.46
C TRP A 719 -21.51 17.13 46.65
N ILE A 720 -20.94 17.72 45.60
CA ILE A 720 -19.60 18.31 45.62
C ILE A 720 -19.74 19.83 45.58
N ASP A 721 -19.22 20.53 46.59
CA ASP A 721 -19.12 21.98 46.57
C ASP A 721 -18.00 22.44 45.62
N PHE A 722 -18.29 23.47 44.80
CA PHE A 722 -17.43 23.95 43.73
C PHE A 722 -16.74 25.27 44.01
#